data_AF-A0A6B2R4V7-F1
#
_entry.id   AF-A0A6B2R4V7-F1
#
_cell.length_a   1.000
_cell.length_b   1.000
_cell.length_c   1.000
_cell.angle_alpha   90.00
_cell.angle_beta   90.00
_cell.angle_gamma   90.00
#
_symmetry.space_group_name_H-M   'P 1'
#
loop_
_entity.id
_entity.type
_entity.pdbx_description
1 polymer ?
#
loop_
_entity_poly.entity_id
_entity_poly.type
_entity_poly.pdbx_seq_one_letter_code
_entity_poly.pdbx_strand_id
1 'polypeptide(L)'
;MFNKILIANRGEIACRVARTCRRLGIKTVAVYSDADKNSLHVQSCDEAVHVGGSAPKDSYLLGDKIIKIALETGAQAIHPGYGFLSENADFAQACEKAGLVFIGPPASAIFAMGSKSAAKSLMESADVPLVPGYHGDNQEAGFLHAQADLIGYPVLLKASAGGGGKGMRIVESSEKFPAALDSCKREAQSSFGDQKVLIEKYLSRPRHIEIQIFADKQGNGIYLFDRDCSVQRRHQKVIEEAPAPRVSAEIKKAMGEAAVNAAKTVGYEGAGTVEFIVEADQDGNAGRFYFMEMNTRLQVEHPVTEMITGQDLVEWQLRVAAGEPLPLLQNEIQSNGHAIEARIYAENPEKKFLPSTGTLFALNMPAEEKGSIRIDTGVRVGDVISPFYDPMIAKLIVWGADRRTAVFKMRSALDDSHIIGLSTNVAFLGRLLRCDAFIDANLDTGLIAKNEKALLTPEKTVQIVDLAFLLAARLESDMLKIRSAARELDSPWQQQDAWRMNKSCIREFSFTTDGGSAVYSLRYCYQDKTISLGDQKSKFTYRNLGNEIRLELDGLHASASIVSHPLNSNELHLFREGRHQVWAYQDPLEMSYSEEASTGKLTAPMPGKVIAIHVKPGALVKVGDPLLVVEAMKMEHTITAPFDGEVSEVNYSQGEHVNEGDQLIIFKS
;
A
#
# COMPACT_ATOMS: atom_id res chain seq x y z
N MET A 1 -12.52 -21.86 25.52
CA MET A 1 -12.52 -21.58 24.06
C MET A 1 -13.91 -21.21 23.56
N PHE A 2 -14.00 -20.30 22.58
CA PHE A 2 -15.25 -19.88 21.94
C PHE A 2 -15.71 -20.86 20.85
N ASN A 3 -17.02 -20.93 20.61
CA ASN A 3 -17.62 -21.69 19.51
C ASN A 3 -17.90 -20.81 18.28
N LYS A 4 -18.23 -19.54 18.49
CA LYS A 4 -18.52 -18.56 17.42
C LYS A 4 -18.10 -17.16 17.85
N ILE A 5 -17.43 -16.42 16.97
CA ILE A 5 -17.06 -15.02 17.17
C ILE A 5 -17.48 -14.15 15.98
N LEU A 6 -17.66 -12.85 16.22
CA LEU A 6 -17.81 -11.85 15.17
C LEU A 6 -16.49 -11.11 14.96
N ILE A 7 -16.11 -10.89 13.70
CA ILE A 7 -14.93 -10.12 13.34
C ILE A 7 -15.39 -8.72 12.91
N ALA A 8 -15.15 -7.71 13.76
CA ALA A 8 -15.59 -6.34 13.55
C ALA A 8 -14.59 -5.53 12.70
N ASN A 9 -14.19 -6.09 11.55
CA ASN A 9 -13.23 -5.48 10.64
C ASN A 9 -13.42 -6.00 9.20
N ARG A 10 -12.58 -5.54 8.28
CA ARG A 10 -12.59 -5.87 6.85
C ARG A 10 -11.19 -6.22 6.34
N GLY A 11 -11.10 -6.54 5.04
CA GLY A 11 -9.82 -6.64 4.34
C GLY A 11 -8.95 -7.78 4.87
N GLU A 12 -7.62 -7.59 4.83
CA GLU A 12 -6.67 -8.65 5.13
C GLU A 12 -6.81 -9.15 6.57
N ILE A 13 -6.99 -8.25 7.55
CA ILE A 13 -7.04 -8.62 8.96
C ILE A 13 -8.26 -9.48 9.28
N ALA A 14 -9.40 -9.23 8.64
CA ALA A 14 -10.57 -10.08 8.80
C ALA A 14 -10.30 -11.50 8.25
N CYS A 15 -9.63 -11.60 7.11
CA CYS A 15 -9.20 -12.88 6.54
C CYS A 15 -8.17 -13.59 7.44
N ARG A 16 -7.21 -12.84 7.99
CA ARG A 16 -6.18 -13.32 8.92
C ARG A 16 -6.78 -13.91 10.18
N VAL A 17 -7.75 -13.24 10.79
CA VAL A 17 -8.45 -13.73 12.00
C VAL A 17 -9.31 -14.96 11.67
N ALA A 18 -10.06 -14.90 10.56
CA ALA A 18 -10.88 -16.02 10.11
C ALA A 18 -10.05 -17.28 9.83
N ARG A 19 -8.84 -17.15 9.27
CA ARG A 19 -7.90 -18.25 9.02
C ARG A 19 -7.52 -18.99 10.32
N THR A 20 -7.21 -18.26 11.39
CA THR A 20 -6.91 -18.85 12.71
C THR A 20 -8.15 -19.48 13.33
N CYS A 21 -9.30 -18.81 13.27
CA CYS A 21 -10.55 -19.37 13.79
C CYS A 21 -10.92 -20.69 13.11
N ARG A 22 -10.80 -20.77 11.78
CA ARG A 22 -11.02 -22.00 11.01
C ARG A 22 -10.09 -23.14 11.46
N ARG A 23 -8.80 -22.86 11.64
CA ARG A 23 -7.82 -23.85 12.13
C ARG A 23 -8.19 -24.38 13.51
N LEU A 24 -8.77 -23.54 14.37
CA LEU A 24 -9.19 -23.88 15.73
C LEU A 24 -10.63 -24.43 15.80
N GLY A 25 -11.36 -24.52 14.68
CA GLY A 25 -12.74 -24.98 14.65
C GLY A 25 -13.78 -23.97 15.18
N ILE A 26 -13.43 -22.69 15.26
CA ILE A 26 -14.30 -21.61 15.74
C ILE A 26 -15.04 -21.01 14.55
N LYS A 27 -16.38 -20.93 14.65
CA LYS A 27 -17.21 -20.30 13.61
C LYS A 27 -17.05 -18.79 13.62
N THR A 28 -17.17 -18.18 12.45
CA THR A 28 -16.88 -16.76 12.23
C THR A 28 -18.05 -16.05 11.56
N VAL A 29 -18.34 -14.85 12.07
CA VAL A 29 -19.31 -13.92 11.48
C VAL A 29 -18.55 -12.70 10.97
N ALA A 30 -18.55 -12.47 9.67
CA ALA A 30 -18.09 -11.22 9.06
C ALA A 30 -19.17 -10.14 9.15
N VAL A 31 -18.73 -8.89 9.21
CA VAL A 31 -19.56 -7.73 8.92
C VAL A 31 -19.08 -7.05 7.65
N TYR A 32 -20.01 -6.46 6.88
CA TYR A 32 -19.66 -5.79 5.62
C TYR A 32 -20.50 -4.55 5.33
N SER A 33 -19.93 -3.61 4.57
CA SER A 33 -20.60 -2.43 4.02
C SER A 33 -21.08 -2.67 2.58
N ASP A 34 -21.86 -1.74 2.01
CA ASP A 34 -22.25 -1.77 0.61
C ASP A 34 -21.06 -1.97 -0.36
N ALA A 35 -19.94 -1.29 -0.10
CA ALA A 35 -18.72 -1.40 -0.91
C ALA A 35 -18.02 -2.77 -0.77
N ASP A 36 -18.24 -3.48 0.34
CA ASP A 36 -17.57 -4.74 0.66
C ASP A 36 -18.42 -5.99 0.41
N LYS A 37 -19.61 -5.85 -0.18
CA LYS A 37 -20.54 -6.97 -0.39
C LYS A 37 -19.90 -8.21 -1.03
N ASN A 38 -18.92 -8.00 -1.92
CA ASN A 38 -18.21 -9.07 -2.62
C ASN A 38 -16.76 -9.27 -2.15
N SER A 39 -16.31 -8.55 -1.11
CA SER A 39 -14.92 -8.59 -0.64
C SER A 39 -14.52 -9.98 -0.12
N LEU A 40 -13.21 -10.29 -0.15
CA LEU A 40 -12.69 -11.60 0.21
C LEU A 40 -13.06 -12.03 1.63
N HIS A 41 -13.09 -11.11 2.60
CA HIS A 41 -13.38 -11.46 4.00
C HIS A 41 -14.82 -11.92 4.22
N VAL A 42 -15.76 -11.44 3.41
CA VAL A 42 -17.17 -11.87 3.43
C VAL A 42 -17.29 -13.35 3.09
N GLN A 43 -16.50 -13.81 2.12
CA GLN A 43 -16.45 -15.22 1.72
C GLN A 43 -15.52 -16.06 2.60
N SER A 44 -14.62 -15.41 3.34
CA SER A 44 -13.68 -16.10 4.22
C SER A 44 -14.28 -16.49 5.57
N CYS A 45 -15.45 -15.97 5.92
CA CYS A 45 -16.16 -16.29 7.17
C CYS A 45 -17.34 -17.24 6.90
N ASP A 46 -17.85 -17.90 7.96
CA ASP A 46 -18.95 -18.86 7.86
C ASP A 46 -20.31 -18.18 7.66
N GLU A 47 -20.48 -16.99 8.24
CA GLU A 47 -21.66 -16.12 8.12
C GLU A 47 -21.20 -14.69 7.82
N ALA A 48 -22.04 -13.90 7.16
CA ALA A 48 -21.77 -12.49 6.91
C ALA A 48 -23.03 -11.64 6.99
N VAL A 49 -22.95 -10.48 7.65
CA VAL A 49 -24.11 -9.59 7.88
C VAL A 49 -23.81 -8.16 7.42
N HIS A 50 -24.77 -7.57 6.71
CA HIS A 50 -24.69 -6.21 6.22
C HIS A 50 -24.84 -5.17 7.35
N VAL A 51 -23.90 -4.22 7.43
CA VAL A 51 -23.91 -3.16 8.45
C VAL A 51 -24.43 -1.84 7.91
N GLY A 52 -24.14 -1.46 6.67
CA GLY A 52 -24.59 -0.16 6.16
C GLY A 52 -23.75 0.39 5.01
N GLY A 53 -23.78 1.71 4.88
CA GLY A 53 -23.23 2.43 3.73
C GLY A 53 -21.72 2.26 3.55
N SER A 54 -21.22 2.59 2.37
CA SER A 54 -19.81 2.41 1.99
C SER A 54 -18.80 3.17 2.86
N ALA A 55 -19.17 4.27 3.51
CA ALA A 55 -18.25 5.02 4.35
C ALA A 55 -18.07 4.32 5.72
N PRO A 56 -16.86 4.31 6.32
CA PRO A 56 -16.62 3.75 7.66
C PRO A 56 -17.60 4.20 8.74
N LYS A 57 -17.92 5.51 8.76
CA LYS A 57 -18.86 6.13 9.72
C LYS A 57 -20.29 5.59 9.61
N ASP A 58 -20.67 5.10 8.43
CA ASP A 58 -22.00 4.59 8.13
C ASP A 58 -22.03 3.05 8.18
N SER A 59 -20.92 2.41 8.57
CA SER A 59 -20.74 0.96 8.62
C SER A 59 -19.85 0.50 9.79
N TYR A 60 -18.56 0.29 9.56
CA TYR A 60 -17.62 -0.34 10.52
C TYR A 60 -17.39 0.45 11.82
N LEU A 61 -17.81 1.71 11.89
CA LEU A 61 -17.78 2.53 13.12
C LEU A 61 -19.13 2.54 13.87
N LEU A 62 -20.15 1.84 13.39
CA LEU A 62 -21.45 1.73 14.05
C LEU A 62 -21.43 0.64 15.14
N GLY A 63 -20.77 0.94 16.26
CA GLY A 63 -20.57 0.00 17.38
C GLY A 63 -21.85 -0.67 17.88
N ASP A 64 -22.91 0.10 18.12
CA ASP A 64 -24.21 -0.43 18.59
C ASP A 64 -24.79 -1.45 17.61
N LYS A 65 -24.66 -1.20 16.31
CA LYS A 65 -25.15 -2.11 15.27
C LYS A 65 -24.32 -3.39 15.21
N ILE A 66 -23.00 -3.28 15.35
CA ILE A 66 -22.10 -4.44 15.40
C ILE A 66 -22.41 -5.33 16.60
N ILE A 67 -22.62 -4.74 17.79
CA ILE A 67 -23.03 -5.48 19.00
C ILE A 67 -24.36 -6.20 18.77
N LYS A 68 -25.35 -5.52 18.20
CA LYS A 68 -26.64 -6.13 17.87
C LYS A 68 -26.48 -7.34 16.94
N ILE A 69 -25.67 -7.21 15.88
CA ILE A 69 -25.39 -8.31 14.94
C ILE A 69 -24.71 -9.48 15.66
N ALA A 70 -23.73 -9.21 16.53
CA ALA A 70 -23.05 -10.26 17.30
C ALA A 70 -24.04 -11.07 18.15
N LEU A 71 -24.98 -10.39 18.82
CA LEU A 71 -26.03 -11.03 19.62
C LEU A 71 -26.99 -11.85 18.75
N GLU A 72 -27.48 -11.29 17.64
CA GLU A 72 -28.45 -11.94 16.75
C GLU A 72 -27.87 -13.19 16.06
N THR A 73 -26.57 -13.19 15.76
CA THR A 73 -25.87 -14.32 15.15
C THR A 73 -25.36 -15.36 16.15
N GLY A 74 -25.49 -15.07 17.45
CA GLY A 74 -25.02 -15.93 18.55
C GLY A 74 -23.51 -15.97 18.70
N ALA A 75 -22.80 -14.92 18.29
CA ALA A 75 -21.37 -14.76 18.59
C ALA A 75 -21.18 -14.55 20.10
N GLN A 76 -20.13 -15.16 20.66
CA GLN A 76 -19.79 -15.05 22.09
C GLN A 76 -18.75 -13.96 22.36
N ALA A 77 -18.05 -13.54 21.31
CA ALA A 77 -16.97 -12.57 21.39
C ALA A 77 -16.86 -11.77 20.10
N ILE A 78 -16.28 -10.57 20.19
CA ILE A 78 -15.97 -9.71 19.06
C ILE A 78 -14.46 -9.53 18.96
N HIS A 79 -13.88 -9.89 17.81
CA HIS A 79 -12.51 -9.58 17.47
C HIS A 79 -12.46 -8.28 16.66
N PRO A 80 -11.87 -7.20 17.18
CA PRO A 80 -11.89 -5.91 16.49
C PRO A 80 -10.83 -5.80 15.39
N GLY A 81 -9.81 -6.67 15.38
CA GLY A 81 -8.67 -6.53 14.49
C GLY A 81 -7.83 -5.30 14.88
N TYR A 82 -7.55 -4.44 13.91
CA TYR A 82 -6.86 -3.16 14.13
C TYR A 82 -7.58 -2.02 13.40
N GLY A 83 -7.43 -0.80 13.90
CA GLY A 83 -8.21 0.35 13.40
C GLY A 83 -9.71 0.21 13.72
N PHE A 84 -10.53 1.06 13.12
CA PHE A 84 -11.97 1.16 13.40
C PHE A 84 -12.27 1.28 14.91
N LEU A 85 -12.83 0.22 15.51
CA LEU A 85 -13.27 0.19 16.90
C LEU A 85 -12.28 -0.50 17.85
N SER A 86 -11.11 -0.93 17.37
CA SER A 86 -10.14 -1.71 18.16
C SER A 86 -9.56 -0.97 19.36
N GLU A 87 -9.51 0.36 19.30
CA GLU A 87 -8.97 1.22 20.36
C GLU A 87 -10.06 2.16 20.91
N ASN A 88 -11.32 1.77 20.76
CA ASN A 88 -12.46 2.52 21.27
C ASN A 88 -12.90 1.96 22.62
N ALA A 89 -12.59 2.67 23.70
CA ALA A 89 -12.90 2.25 25.07
C ALA A 89 -14.41 2.12 25.32
N ASP A 90 -15.23 3.02 24.76
CA ASP A 90 -16.68 2.98 24.89
C ASP A 90 -17.27 1.74 24.22
N PHE A 91 -16.74 1.36 23.06
CA PHE A 91 -17.15 0.15 22.35
C PHE A 91 -16.76 -1.12 23.13
N ALA A 92 -15.54 -1.19 23.65
CA ALA A 92 -15.10 -2.33 24.48
C ALA A 92 -16.00 -2.47 25.73
N GLN A 93 -16.33 -1.36 26.40
CA GLN A 93 -17.25 -1.35 27.53
C GLN A 93 -18.68 -1.74 27.14
N ALA A 94 -19.15 -1.30 25.97
CA ALA A 94 -20.47 -1.66 25.45
C ALA A 94 -20.57 -3.16 25.12
N CYS A 95 -19.51 -3.78 24.59
CA CYS A 95 -19.44 -5.22 24.39
C CYS A 95 -19.61 -5.98 25.71
N GLU A 96 -18.86 -5.59 26.75
CA GLU A 96 -18.96 -6.22 28.08
C GLU A 96 -20.36 -6.08 28.68
N LYS A 97 -20.96 -4.88 28.61
CA LYS A 97 -22.35 -4.62 29.06
C LYS A 97 -23.38 -5.48 28.31
N ALA A 98 -23.11 -5.83 27.06
CA ALA A 98 -23.95 -6.71 26.24
C ALA A 98 -23.68 -8.22 26.49
N GLY A 99 -22.74 -8.57 27.38
CA GLY A 99 -22.36 -9.96 27.66
C GLY A 99 -21.47 -10.59 26.58
N LEU A 100 -20.85 -9.78 25.71
CA LEU A 100 -19.91 -10.20 24.68
C LEU A 100 -18.48 -10.00 25.17
N VAL A 101 -17.60 -10.97 24.92
CA VAL A 101 -16.18 -10.79 25.20
C VAL A 101 -15.54 -9.93 24.11
N PHE A 102 -14.96 -8.79 24.49
CA PHE A 102 -14.08 -8.03 23.61
C PHE A 102 -12.71 -8.72 23.55
N ILE A 103 -12.28 -9.17 22.38
CA ILE A 103 -10.97 -9.85 22.21
C ILE A 103 -9.88 -8.78 22.06
N GLY A 104 -9.45 -8.24 23.18
CA GLY A 104 -8.49 -7.15 23.29
C GLY A 104 -8.35 -6.71 24.75
N PRO A 105 -7.63 -5.60 25.00
CA PRO A 105 -7.47 -5.07 26.35
C PRO A 105 -8.79 -4.54 26.92
N PRO A 106 -8.90 -4.44 28.26
CA PRO A 106 -10.09 -3.89 28.90
C PRO A 106 -10.26 -2.40 28.59
N ALA A 107 -11.50 -1.92 28.64
CA ALA A 107 -11.84 -0.52 28.33
C ALA A 107 -11.03 0.49 29.18
N SER A 108 -10.72 0.15 30.43
CA SER A 108 -9.88 0.96 31.32
C SER A 108 -8.46 1.15 30.79
N ALA A 109 -7.84 0.09 30.26
CA ALA A 109 -6.50 0.14 29.69
C ALA A 109 -6.47 0.93 28.37
N ILE A 110 -7.49 0.75 27.51
CA ILE A 110 -7.66 1.52 26.28
C ILE A 110 -7.79 3.01 26.61
N PHE A 111 -8.65 3.35 27.58
CA PHE A 111 -8.85 4.73 28.01
C PHE A 111 -7.57 5.35 28.60
N ALA A 112 -6.86 4.61 29.47
CA ALA A 112 -5.63 5.07 30.10
C ALA A 112 -4.55 5.44 29.07
N MET A 113 -4.44 4.68 27.98
CA MET A 113 -3.44 4.89 26.92
C MET A 113 -3.91 5.81 25.78
N GLY A 114 -5.19 6.20 25.75
CA GLY A 114 -5.76 7.02 24.67
C GLY A 114 -5.29 8.49 24.66
N SER A 115 -4.80 9.03 25.78
CA SER A 115 -4.27 10.39 25.89
C SER A 115 -2.76 10.38 26.10
N LYS A 116 -2.00 11.10 25.26
CA LYS A 116 -0.54 11.18 25.34
C LYS A 116 -0.01 11.69 26.68
N SER A 117 -0.66 12.69 27.27
CA SER A 117 -0.25 13.24 28.55
C SER A 117 -0.51 12.25 29.69
N ALA A 118 -1.70 11.66 29.72
CA ALA A 118 -2.07 10.66 30.73
C ALA A 118 -1.20 9.40 30.63
N ALA A 119 -0.97 8.91 29.41
CA ALA A 119 -0.08 7.78 29.15
C ALA A 119 1.34 8.06 29.65
N LYS A 120 1.90 9.24 29.37
CA LYS A 120 3.24 9.60 29.85
C LYS A 120 3.34 9.66 31.37
N SER A 121 2.39 10.30 32.05
CA SER A 121 2.42 10.34 33.53
C SER A 121 2.31 8.94 34.14
N LEU A 122 1.52 8.04 33.54
CA LEU A 122 1.46 6.64 33.96
C LEU A 122 2.79 5.92 33.71
N MET A 123 3.39 6.12 32.54
CA MET A 123 4.68 5.49 32.19
C MET A 123 5.83 5.99 33.06
N GLU A 124 5.83 7.27 33.43
CA GLU A 124 6.80 7.82 34.40
C GLU A 124 6.70 7.12 35.75
N SER A 125 5.47 6.89 36.25
CA SER A 125 5.24 6.15 37.48
C SER A 125 5.61 4.66 37.39
N ALA A 126 5.71 4.12 36.18
CA ALA A 126 6.05 2.73 35.89
C ALA A 126 7.55 2.49 35.63
N ASP A 127 8.40 3.50 35.86
CA ASP A 127 9.84 3.46 35.58
C ASP A 127 10.17 3.17 34.11
N VAL A 128 9.28 3.60 33.20
CA VAL A 128 9.50 3.48 31.75
C VAL A 128 10.19 4.76 31.26
N PRO A 129 11.36 4.66 30.59
CA PRO A 129 12.10 5.84 30.14
C PRO A 129 11.28 6.73 29.22
N LEU A 130 11.13 8.01 29.55
CA LEU A 130 10.45 9.01 28.72
C LEU A 130 11.44 9.92 28.01
N VAL A 131 11.05 10.44 26.84
CA VAL A 131 11.84 11.47 26.16
C VAL A 131 11.93 12.69 27.09
N PRO A 132 13.15 13.21 27.39
CA PRO A 132 13.30 14.40 28.21
C PRO A 132 12.46 15.54 27.63
N GLY A 133 11.66 16.18 28.47
CA GLY A 133 10.66 17.11 27.97
C GLY A 133 9.77 17.69 29.05
N TYR A 134 8.96 18.67 28.66
CA TYR A 134 7.92 19.27 29.48
C TYR A 134 6.54 18.90 28.96
N HIS A 135 5.70 18.35 29.84
CA HIS A 135 4.34 17.89 29.53
C HIS A 135 3.30 18.28 30.61
N GLY A 136 3.66 19.23 31.47
CA GLY A 136 2.80 19.68 32.56
C GLY A 136 1.69 20.66 32.14
N ASP A 137 0.92 21.10 33.13
CA ASP A 137 -0.27 21.93 32.92
C ASP A 137 0.03 23.42 32.75
N ASN A 138 1.23 23.89 33.10
CA ASN A 138 1.60 25.30 32.90
C ASN A 138 1.92 25.57 31.42
N GLN A 139 1.05 26.34 30.76
CA GLN A 139 1.12 26.64 29.33
C GLN A 139 1.50 28.10 29.01
N GLU A 140 2.00 28.83 30.01
CA GLU A 140 2.51 30.19 29.84
C GLU A 140 3.73 30.22 28.91
N ALA A 141 3.72 31.14 27.93
CA ALA A 141 4.73 31.15 26.87
C ALA A 141 6.17 31.34 27.39
N GLY A 142 6.37 32.23 28.36
CA GLY A 142 7.68 32.45 28.97
C GLY A 142 8.18 31.24 29.77
N PHE A 143 7.27 30.53 30.45
CA PHE A 143 7.62 29.31 31.16
C PHE A 143 8.00 28.19 30.18
N LEU A 144 7.21 27.98 29.13
CA LEU A 144 7.51 27.00 28.08
C LEU A 144 8.85 27.28 27.39
N HIS A 145 9.18 28.55 27.15
CA HIS A 145 10.47 28.95 26.59
C HIS A 145 11.62 28.59 27.53
N ALA A 146 11.52 28.92 28.82
CA ALA A 146 12.52 28.54 29.81
C ALA A 146 12.70 27.00 29.92
N GLN A 147 11.62 26.23 29.79
CA GLN A 147 11.69 24.77 29.75
C GLN A 147 12.45 24.27 28.51
N ALA A 148 12.20 24.85 27.33
CA ALA A 148 12.93 24.51 26.11
C ALA A 148 14.43 24.80 26.24
N ASP A 149 14.80 25.93 26.85
CA ASP A 149 16.18 26.29 27.12
C ASP A 149 16.85 25.30 28.09
N LEU A 150 16.12 24.82 29.11
CA LEU A 150 16.59 23.81 30.07
C LEU A 150 16.80 22.43 29.42
N ILE A 151 15.88 21.99 28.56
CA ILE A 151 15.98 20.72 27.82
C ILE A 151 17.16 20.77 26.82
N GLY A 152 17.42 21.95 26.27
CA GLY A 152 18.46 22.21 25.29
C GLY A 152 18.04 21.87 23.86
N TYR A 153 18.43 22.71 22.91
CA TYR A 153 18.06 22.56 21.50
C TYR A 153 18.89 21.45 20.79
N PRO A 154 18.38 20.88 19.68
CA PRO A 154 17.03 21.07 19.14
C PRO A 154 15.93 20.44 20.03
N VAL A 155 14.76 21.08 20.07
CA VAL A 155 13.55 20.56 20.74
C VAL A 155 12.42 20.41 19.73
N LEU A 156 11.45 19.55 20.05
CA LEU A 156 10.26 19.28 19.27
C LEU A 156 9.04 19.78 20.05
N LEU A 157 8.34 20.77 19.49
CA LEU A 157 7.03 21.18 19.94
C LEU A 157 5.98 20.24 19.36
N LYS A 158 5.05 19.77 20.19
CA LYS A 158 3.92 18.93 19.78
C LYS A 158 2.62 19.43 20.38
N ALA A 159 1.51 19.31 19.67
CA ALA A 159 0.19 19.42 20.26
C ALA A 159 -0.04 18.30 21.29
N SER A 160 -0.68 18.61 22.42
CA SER A 160 -1.01 17.62 23.45
C SER A 160 -2.13 16.68 23.00
N ALA A 161 -3.09 17.21 22.24
CA ALA A 161 -4.16 16.46 21.60
C ALA A 161 -3.79 16.11 20.16
N GLY A 162 -4.14 14.90 19.71
CA GLY A 162 -4.02 14.48 18.31
C GLY A 162 -2.85 13.52 17.98
N GLY A 163 -2.88 12.99 16.75
CA GLY A 163 -1.92 12.01 16.21
C GLY A 163 -1.50 12.32 14.76
N GLY A 164 -0.60 11.51 14.20
CA GLY A 164 -0.21 11.60 12.78
C GLY A 164 0.67 12.79 12.40
N GLY A 165 1.41 13.37 13.36
CA GLY A 165 2.44 14.38 13.11
C GLY A 165 1.96 15.81 12.83
N LYS A 166 0.65 16.08 12.88
CA LYS A 166 0.08 17.43 12.81
C LYS A 166 0.40 18.21 14.08
N GLY A 167 0.74 19.50 13.96
CA GLY A 167 1.12 20.34 15.08
C GLY A 167 2.50 20.00 15.67
N MET A 168 3.40 19.36 14.90
CA MET A 168 4.78 19.10 15.32
C MET A 168 5.76 20.08 14.67
N ARG A 169 6.66 20.69 15.45
CA ARG A 169 7.66 21.62 14.92
C ARG A 169 9.00 21.45 15.62
N ILE A 170 10.05 21.29 14.82
CA ILE A 170 11.43 21.29 15.31
C ILE A 170 11.85 22.74 15.53
N VAL A 171 12.38 23.02 16.71
CA VAL A 171 12.96 24.31 17.09
C VAL A 171 14.45 24.10 17.31
N GLU A 172 15.28 24.81 16.56
CA GLU A 172 16.73 24.62 16.55
C GLU A 172 17.48 25.54 17.52
N SER A 173 16.85 26.63 17.95
CA SER A 173 17.48 27.62 18.83
C SER A 173 16.45 28.39 19.64
N SER A 174 16.90 29.02 20.73
CA SER A 174 16.06 29.76 21.67
C SER A 174 15.33 30.92 21.00
N GLU A 175 15.98 31.62 20.07
CA GLU A 175 15.42 32.78 19.38
C GLU A 175 14.22 32.41 18.48
N LYS A 176 14.20 31.19 17.96
CA LYS A 176 13.13 30.68 17.09
C LYS A 176 11.92 30.17 17.88
N PHE A 177 12.05 29.96 19.19
CA PHE A 177 11.03 29.30 20.01
C PHE A 177 9.69 30.06 20.07
N PRO A 178 9.64 31.38 20.34
CA PRO A 178 8.36 32.09 20.47
C PRO A 178 7.48 31.99 19.22
N ALA A 179 8.07 32.21 18.04
CA ALA A 179 7.36 32.12 16.77
C ALA A 179 6.88 30.69 16.47
N ALA A 180 7.67 29.67 16.83
CA ALA A 180 7.30 28.28 16.66
C ALA A 180 6.15 27.87 17.60
N LEU A 181 6.15 28.35 18.84
CA LEU A 181 5.11 28.12 19.83
C LEU A 181 3.76 28.69 19.37
N ASP A 182 3.72 29.94 18.93
CA ASP A 182 2.49 30.59 18.44
C ASP A 182 1.92 29.88 17.21
N SER A 183 2.80 29.40 16.34
CA SER A 183 2.39 28.61 15.17
C SER A 183 1.83 27.24 15.57
N CYS A 184 2.47 26.55 16.53
CA CYS A 184 2.02 25.28 17.08
C CYS A 184 0.64 25.40 17.74
N LYS A 185 0.43 26.41 18.60
CA LYS A 185 -0.85 26.64 19.29
C LYS A 185 -2.00 26.91 18.31
N ARG A 186 -1.77 27.68 17.25
CA ARG A 186 -2.79 27.94 16.21
C ARG A 186 -3.16 26.67 15.44
N GLU A 187 -2.17 25.85 15.10
CA GLU A 187 -2.40 24.57 14.42
C GLU A 187 -3.13 23.57 15.32
N ALA A 188 -2.74 23.50 16.60
CA ALA A 188 -3.39 22.66 17.60
C ALA A 188 -4.85 23.07 17.84
N GLN A 189 -5.12 24.37 17.97
CA GLN A 189 -6.48 24.90 18.09
C GLN A 189 -7.35 24.57 16.87
N SER A 190 -6.82 24.82 15.67
CA SER A 190 -7.59 24.60 14.43
C SER A 190 -7.82 23.12 14.12
N SER A 191 -6.89 22.24 14.53
CA SER A 191 -6.97 20.81 14.24
C SER A 191 -7.69 20.01 15.33
N PHE A 192 -7.55 20.40 16.61
CA PHE A 192 -7.94 19.58 17.75
C PHE A 192 -8.77 20.34 18.80
N GLY A 193 -8.96 21.66 18.66
CA GLY A 193 -9.69 22.45 19.63
C GLY A 193 -8.95 22.71 20.94
N ASP A 194 -7.70 22.25 21.07
CA ASP A 194 -6.87 22.34 22.28
C ASP A 194 -5.54 23.06 21.95
N GLN A 195 -5.17 24.06 22.75
CA GLN A 195 -3.92 24.82 22.60
C GLN A 195 -2.76 24.27 23.42
N LYS A 196 -2.99 23.24 24.24
CA LYS A 196 -1.96 22.66 25.08
C LYS A 196 -0.86 22.05 24.22
N VAL A 197 0.38 22.39 24.54
CA VAL A 197 1.57 21.88 23.86
C VAL A 197 2.48 21.11 24.81
N LEU A 198 3.28 20.24 24.21
CA LEU A 198 4.34 19.45 24.83
C LEU A 198 5.68 19.87 24.21
N ILE A 199 6.74 19.88 25.02
CA ILE A 199 8.11 20.13 24.57
C ILE A 199 8.89 18.84 24.81
N GLU A 200 9.57 18.34 23.79
CA GLU A 200 10.41 17.15 23.90
C GLU A 200 11.79 17.41 23.32
N LYS A 201 12.81 16.71 23.81
CA LYS A 201 14.12 16.69 23.16
C LYS A 201 13.96 16.12 21.75
N TYR A 202 14.49 16.81 20.75
CA TYR A 202 14.51 16.29 19.39
C TYR A 202 15.68 15.31 19.24
N LEU A 203 15.36 14.07 18.84
CA LEU A 203 16.35 13.03 18.58
C LEU A 203 16.83 13.12 17.13
N SER A 204 18.15 13.11 16.93
CA SER A 204 18.75 13.37 15.61
C SER A 204 18.72 12.18 14.66
N ARG A 205 18.89 10.96 15.20
CA ARG A 205 18.84 9.68 14.48
C ARG A 205 17.82 8.73 15.11
N PRO A 206 16.52 9.09 15.06
CA PRO A 206 15.49 8.30 15.70
C PRO A 206 15.18 7.04 14.89
N ARG A 207 15.27 5.88 15.54
CA ARG A 207 14.73 4.60 15.11
C ARG A 207 13.40 4.33 15.81
N HIS A 208 12.42 3.88 15.07
CA HIS A 208 11.14 3.47 15.62
C HIS A 208 11.21 1.97 15.88
N ILE A 209 11.35 1.58 17.15
CA ILE A 209 11.44 0.19 17.57
C ILE A 209 10.30 -0.11 18.53
N GLU A 210 9.62 -1.21 18.33
CA GLU A 210 8.45 -1.57 19.12
C GLU A 210 8.55 -2.97 19.67
N ILE A 211 7.89 -3.21 20.80
CA ILE A 211 7.91 -4.49 21.51
C ILE A 211 6.50 -5.08 21.49
N GLN A 212 6.40 -6.30 20.97
CA GLN A 212 5.17 -7.08 21.09
C GLN A 212 5.01 -7.53 22.54
N ILE A 213 3.86 -7.24 23.15
CA ILE A 213 3.52 -7.74 24.48
C ILE A 213 2.28 -8.62 24.44
N PHE A 214 2.17 -9.48 25.46
CA PHE A 214 0.98 -10.25 25.77
C PHE A 214 0.76 -10.27 27.28
N ALA A 215 -0.48 -10.09 27.71
CA ALA A 215 -0.87 -10.22 29.11
C ALA A 215 -2.15 -11.05 29.25
N ASP A 216 -2.31 -11.78 30.35
CA ASP A 216 -3.50 -12.58 30.63
C ASP A 216 -4.28 -12.08 31.87
N LYS A 217 -5.47 -12.66 32.08
CA LYS A 217 -6.35 -12.34 33.20
C LYS A 217 -5.81 -12.78 34.56
N GLN A 218 -4.75 -13.59 34.57
CA GLN A 218 -4.09 -14.08 35.78
C GLN A 218 -2.98 -13.11 36.23
N GLY A 219 -2.75 -12.02 35.50
CA GLY A 219 -1.74 -11.00 35.81
C GLY A 219 -0.35 -11.33 35.26
N ASN A 220 -0.22 -12.36 34.43
CA ASN A 220 1.02 -12.64 33.73
C ASN A 220 1.20 -11.67 32.57
N GLY A 221 2.44 -11.31 32.27
CA GLY A 221 2.81 -10.46 31.15
C GLY A 221 4.16 -10.85 30.60
N ILE A 222 4.25 -10.99 29.27
CA ILE A 222 5.46 -11.37 28.52
C ILE A 222 5.64 -10.47 27.31
N TYR A 223 6.85 -10.47 26.75
CA TYR A 223 7.15 -9.82 25.47
C TYR A 223 7.67 -10.83 24.44
N LEU A 224 7.31 -10.62 23.17
CA LEU A 224 7.69 -11.44 22.01
C LEU A 224 8.64 -10.67 21.08
N PHE A 225 9.78 -10.27 21.64
CA PHE A 225 10.86 -9.55 20.95
C PHE A 225 10.44 -8.21 20.33
N ASP A 226 11.41 -7.59 19.68
CA ASP A 226 11.38 -6.27 19.07
C ASP A 226 11.13 -6.31 17.56
N ARG A 227 10.51 -5.25 17.03
CA ARG A 227 10.37 -4.96 15.60
C ARG A 227 10.93 -3.58 15.30
N ASP A 228 11.67 -3.45 14.20
CA ASP A 228 12.06 -2.14 13.66
C ASP A 228 11.06 -1.70 12.60
N CYS A 229 10.41 -0.56 12.84
CA CYS A 229 9.44 0.08 11.96
C CYS A 229 9.94 1.46 11.49
N SER A 230 11.26 1.69 11.51
CA SER A 230 11.87 2.98 11.17
C SER A 230 11.66 3.35 9.71
N VAL A 231 11.49 2.36 8.83
CA VAL A 231 11.31 2.61 7.40
C VAL A 231 9.85 2.99 7.13
N GLN A 232 9.59 4.29 7.28
CA GLN A 232 8.25 4.88 7.17
C GLN A 232 8.23 6.13 6.29
N ARG A 233 7.06 6.40 5.70
CA ARG A 233 6.78 7.56 4.86
C ARG A 233 5.69 8.40 5.52
N ARG A 234 6.00 9.65 5.89
CA ARG A 234 5.02 10.58 6.51
C ARG A 234 4.23 9.92 7.65
N HIS A 235 4.93 9.20 8.54
CA HIS A 235 4.36 8.44 9.66
C HIS A 235 3.53 7.19 9.28
N GLN A 236 3.59 6.74 8.03
CA GLN A 236 3.03 5.45 7.60
C GLN A 236 4.17 4.42 7.47
N LYS A 237 4.11 3.33 8.25
CA LYS A 237 5.07 2.22 8.19
C LYS A 237 4.99 1.53 6.82
N VAL A 238 6.15 1.20 6.25
CA VAL A 238 6.28 0.66 4.87
C VAL A 238 7.00 -0.69 4.86
N ILE A 239 8.13 -0.76 5.56
CA ILE A 239 8.90 -1.99 5.78
C ILE A 239 9.09 -2.15 7.29
N GLU A 240 8.83 -3.35 7.77
CA GLU A 240 8.98 -3.76 9.15
C GLU A 240 9.88 -4.99 9.22
N GLU A 241 10.74 -5.07 10.22
CA GLU A 241 11.60 -6.24 10.38
C GLU A 241 11.76 -6.68 11.83
N ALA A 242 11.86 -7.99 12.03
CA ALA A 242 12.04 -8.60 13.34
C ALA A 242 13.12 -9.68 13.30
N PRO A 243 14.03 -9.74 14.28
CA PRO A 243 14.21 -8.76 15.35
C PRO A 243 14.84 -7.44 14.82
N ALA A 244 14.83 -6.35 15.60
CA ALA A 244 15.46 -5.11 15.14
C ALA A 244 16.99 -5.30 14.99
N PRO A 245 17.58 -4.83 13.88
CA PRO A 245 19.02 -4.97 13.63
C PRO A 245 19.83 -4.00 14.49
N ARG A 246 21.11 -4.28 14.74
CA ARG A 246 22.03 -3.39 15.48
C ARG A 246 21.48 -2.92 16.85
N VAL A 247 20.75 -3.80 17.55
CA VAL A 247 20.32 -3.59 18.94
C VAL A 247 20.93 -4.69 19.80
N SER A 248 21.63 -4.30 20.88
CA SER A 248 22.29 -5.27 21.76
C SER A 248 21.26 -6.09 22.55
N ALA A 249 21.67 -7.27 23.03
CA ALA A 249 20.79 -8.13 23.81
C ALA A 249 20.33 -7.45 25.12
N GLU A 250 21.20 -6.63 25.72
CA GLU A 250 20.92 -5.86 26.93
C GLU A 250 19.82 -4.81 26.68
N ILE A 251 19.91 -4.06 25.57
CA ILE A 251 18.90 -3.05 25.22
C ILE A 251 17.57 -3.74 24.87
N LYS A 252 17.60 -4.85 24.11
CA LYS A 252 16.39 -5.63 23.81
C LYS A 252 15.68 -6.10 25.07
N LYS A 253 16.44 -6.64 26.03
CA LYS A 253 15.92 -7.08 27.32
C LYS A 253 15.33 -5.91 28.11
N ALA A 254 16.04 -4.79 28.20
CA ALA A 254 15.58 -3.60 28.92
C ALA A 254 14.28 -3.03 28.32
N MET A 255 14.17 -2.94 26.99
CA MET A 255 12.93 -2.52 26.32
C MET A 255 11.79 -3.52 26.57
N GLY A 256 12.09 -4.83 26.52
CA GLY A 256 11.12 -5.89 26.81
C GLY A 256 10.55 -5.81 28.23
N GLU A 257 11.42 -5.67 29.23
CA GLU A 257 11.03 -5.52 30.63
C GLU A 257 10.24 -4.23 30.88
N ALA A 258 10.67 -3.11 30.30
CA ALA A 258 9.94 -1.84 30.36
C ALA A 258 8.55 -1.96 29.72
N ALA A 259 8.42 -2.64 28.58
CA ALA A 259 7.14 -2.86 27.92
C ALA A 259 6.17 -3.72 28.74
N VAL A 260 6.67 -4.77 29.41
CA VAL A 260 5.85 -5.59 30.31
C VAL A 260 5.44 -4.80 31.56
N ASN A 261 6.31 -3.97 32.11
CA ASN A 261 5.99 -3.10 33.24
C ASN A 261 4.90 -2.07 32.88
N ALA A 262 5.00 -1.46 31.69
CA ALA A 262 3.96 -0.60 31.13
C ALA A 262 2.60 -1.32 31.08
N ALA A 263 2.58 -2.53 30.53
CA ALA A 263 1.38 -3.35 30.40
C ALA A 263 0.75 -3.69 31.76
N LYS A 264 1.57 -4.12 32.74
CA LYS A 264 1.10 -4.44 34.09
C LYS A 264 0.54 -3.24 34.82
N THR A 265 1.14 -2.07 34.66
CA THR A 265 0.71 -0.82 35.32
C THR A 265 -0.71 -0.43 34.93
N VAL A 266 -1.09 -0.68 33.68
CA VAL A 266 -2.42 -0.30 33.16
C VAL A 266 -3.44 -1.44 33.26
N GLY A 267 -3.07 -2.57 33.86
CA GLY A 267 -3.93 -3.76 33.92
C GLY A 267 -4.27 -4.30 32.52
N TYR A 268 -3.28 -4.33 31.63
CA TYR A 268 -3.47 -4.73 30.23
C TYR A 268 -3.83 -6.22 30.10
N GLU A 269 -4.61 -6.56 29.07
CA GLU A 269 -4.94 -7.94 28.68
C GLU A 269 -4.85 -8.12 27.17
N GLY A 270 -4.53 -9.34 26.72
CA GLY A 270 -4.41 -9.67 25.30
C GLY A 270 -3.12 -9.17 24.66
N ALA A 271 -3.14 -9.01 23.33
CA ALA A 271 -2.01 -8.50 22.57
C ALA A 271 -1.96 -6.97 22.61
N GLY A 272 -0.75 -6.42 22.73
CA GLY A 272 -0.49 -4.98 22.62
C GLY A 272 0.88 -4.72 22.06
N THR A 273 1.20 -3.47 21.76
CA THR A 273 2.55 -3.10 21.34
C THR A 273 2.96 -1.80 22.00
N VAL A 274 4.14 -1.82 22.62
CA VAL A 274 4.76 -0.64 23.22
C VAL A 274 5.78 -0.11 22.22
N GLU A 275 5.54 1.10 21.73
CA GLU A 275 6.39 1.76 20.75
C GLU A 275 7.44 2.62 21.46
N PHE A 276 8.70 2.44 21.08
CA PHE A 276 9.84 3.20 21.54
C PHE A 276 10.47 4.00 20.40
N ILE A 277 10.96 5.18 20.75
CA ILE A 277 11.90 5.92 19.93
C ILE A 277 13.31 5.69 20.46
N VAL A 278 14.20 5.22 19.61
CA VAL A 278 15.57 4.82 19.98
C VAL A 278 16.55 5.72 19.25
N GLU A 279 17.43 6.37 20.00
CA GLU A 279 18.48 7.20 19.42
C GLU A 279 19.65 6.32 18.98
N ALA A 280 19.93 6.30 17.67
CA ALA A 280 21.06 5.57 17.11
C ALA A 280 22.35 6.41 17.13
N ASP A 281 23.49 5.75 17.33
CA ASP A 281 24.81 6.37 17.25
C ASP A 281 25.25 6.61 15.79
N GLN A 282 26.50 7.06 15.59
CA GLN A 282 27.02 7.32 14.23
C GLN A 282 27.17 6.07 13.38
N ASP A 283 27.35 4.92 14.04
CA ASP A 283 27.47 3.60 13.45
C ASP A 283 26.11 2.89 13.41
N GLY A 284 24.99 3.58 13.63
CA GLY A 284 23.64 3.01 13.54
C GLY A 284 23.27 2.02 14.66
N ASN A 285 24.10 1.88 15.70
CA ASN A 285 23.77 1.05 16.85
C ASN A 285 22.72 1.75 17.71
N ALA A 286 21.74 1.00 18.19
CA ALA A 286 20.77 1.51 19.15
C ALA A 286 21.46 1.94 20.44
N GLY A 287 21.16 3.17 20.88
CA GLY A 287 21.57 3.72 22.17
C GLY A 287 20.40 3.81 23.13
N ARG A 288 20.08 5.03 23.56
CA ARG A 288 18.99 5.28 24.52
C ARG A 288 17.63 5.09 23.86
N PHE A 289 16.71 4.46 24.57
CA PHE A 289 15.33 4.27 24.14
C PHE A 289 14.38 5.06 25.05
N TYR A 290 13.26 5.49 24.48
CA TYR A 290 12.25 6.27 25.18
C TYR A 290 10.86 5.85 24.70
N PHE A 291 9.91 5.72 25.61
CA PHE A 291 8.53 5.40 25.32
C PHE A 291 7.91 6.50 24.45
N MET A 292 7.23 6.07 23.39
CA MET A 292 6.48 6.94 22.49
C MET A 292 4.98 6.83 22.75
N GLU A 293 4.44 5.62 22.60
CA GLU A 293 3.03 5.30 22.86
C GLU A 293 2.83 3.80 23.04
N MET A 294 1.62 3.42 23.46
CA MET A 294 1.19 2.02 23.56
C MET A 294 -0.06 1.85 22.72
N ASN A 295 0.04 1.03 21.67
CA ASN A 295 -1.10 0.67 20.85
C ASN A 295 -1.85 -0.49 21.49
N THR A 296 -3.14 -0.26 21.76
CA THR A 296 -3.96 -1.15 22.59
C THR A 296 -4.68 -2.23 21.77
N ARG A 297 -3.94 -2.82 20.81
CA ARG A 297 -4.45 -3.73 19.79
C ARG A 297 -3.34 -4.61 19.21
N LEU A 298 -3.74 -5.58 18.39
CA LEU A 298 -2.80 -6.27 17.49
C LEU A 298 -2.23 -5.26 16.47
N GLN A 299 -0.92 -5.34 16.20
CA GLN A 299 -0.29 -4.54 15.16
C GLN A 299 -0.45 -5.15 13.78
N VAL A 300 -0.36 -4.31 12.74
CA VAL A 300 -0.50 -4.76 11.35
C VAL A 300 0.64 -5.72 11.00
N GLU A 301 1.84 -5.36 11.46
CA GLU A 301 3.15 -5.99 11.32
C GLU A 301 3.41 -7.10 12.35
N HIS A 302 2.39 -7.57 13.07
CA HIS A 302 2.54 -8.76 13.92
C HIS A 302 3.11 -10.01 13.19
N PRO A 303 2.90 -10.23 11.87
CA PRO A 303 3.44 -11.41 11.20
C PRO A 303 4.96 -11.55 11.28
N VAL A 304 5.75 -10.46 11.32
CA VAL A 304 7.22 -10.61 11.47
C VAL A 304 7.58 -11.21 12.83
N THR A 305 6.82 -10.88 13.89
CA THR A 305 6.96 -11.52 15.20
C THR A 305 6.54 -12.98 15.15
N GLU A 306 5.44 -13.31 14.47
CA GLU A 306 4.99 -14.69 14.29
C GLU A 306 6.02 -15.54 13.55
N MET A 307 6.67 -14.99 12.52
CA MET A 307 7.66 -15.72 11.71
C MET A 307 8.94 -16.04 12.49
N ILE A 308 9.40 -15.16 13.39
CA ILE A 308 10.61 -15.44 14.20
C ILE A 308 10.32 -16.29 15.44
N THR A 309 9.09 -16.26 15.97
CA THR A 309 8.71 -16.98 17.20
C THR A 309 7.98 -18.30 16.95
N GLY A 310 7.42 -18.48 15.75
CA GLY A 310 6.55 -19.60 15.42
C GLY A 310 5.18 -19.58 16.11
N GLN A 311 4.81 -18.49 16.78
CA GLN A 311 3.55 -18.37 17.51
C GLN A 311 2.47 -17.71 16.64
N ASP A 312 1.21 -18.11 16.83
CA ASP A 312 0.04 -17.43 16.24
C ASP A 312 -0.55 -16.48 17.30
N LEU A 313 -0.35 -15.17 17.12
CA LEU A 313 -0.78 -14.18 18.10
C LEU A 313 -2.31 -14.05 18.16
N VAL A 314 -3.01 -14.28 17.05
CA VAL A 314 -4.48 -14.31 17.04
C VAL A 314 -4.99 -15.49 17.84
N GLU A 315 -4.33 -16.66 17.77
CA GLU A 315 -4.67 -17.79 18.63
C GLU A 315 -4.51 -17.44 20.11
N TRP A 316 -3.39 -16.80 20.47
CA TRP A 316 -3.17 -16.36 21.85
C TRP A 316 -4.23 -15.35 22.30
N GLN A 317 -4.66 -14.45 21.42
CA GLN A 317 -5.71 -13.47 21.75
C GLN A 317 -7.03 -14.17 22.08
N LEU A 318 -7.39 -15.19 21.29
CA LEU A 318 -8.60 -16.00 21.51
C LEU A 318 -8.54 -16.78 22.82
N ARG A 319 -7.39 -17.39 23.14
CA ARG A 319 -7.19 -18.15 24.39
C ARG A 319 -7.28 -17.25 25.62
N VAL A 320 -6.54 -16.15 25.63
CA VAL A 320 -6.55 -15.19 26.74
C VAL A 320 -7.92 -14.57 26.93
N ALA A 321 -8.59 -14.16 25.85
CA ALA A 321 -9.95 -13.63 25.94
C ALA A 321 -10.94 -14.66 26.50
N ALA A 322 -10.73 -15.96 26.22
CA ALA A 322 -11.50 -17.06 26.79
C ALA A 322 -11.13 -17.39 28.25
N GLY A 323 -10.18 -16.66 28.86
CA GLY A 323 -9.75 -16.83 30.25
C GLY A 323 -8.63 -17.84 30.46
N GLU A 324 -8.04 -18.39 29.40
CA GLU A 324 -6.88 -19.28 29.49
C GLU A 324 -5.60 -18.47 29.83
N PRO A 325 -4.64 -19.05 30.57
CA PRO A 325 -3.35 -18.41 30.82
C PRO A 325 -2.52 -18.34 29.54
N LEU A 326 -1.45 -17.53 29.57
CA LEU A 326 -0.46 -17.48 28.50
C LEU A 326 0.11 -18.89 28.19
N PRO A 327 0.21 -19.30 26.92
CA PRO A 327 0.70 -20.64 26.57
C PRO A 327 2.17 -20.90 26.89
N LEU A 328 2.98 -19.84 27.00
CA LEU A 328 4.42 -19.90 27.23
C LEU A 328 4.85 -18.86 28.27
N LEU A 329 5.86 -19.20 29.05
CA LEU A 329 6.59 -18.30 29.93
C LEU A 329 7.68 -17.53 29.16
N GLN A 330 8.15 -16.40 29.70
CA GLN A 330 9.13 -15.53 29.02
C GLN A 330 10.41 -16.26 28.59
N ASN A 331 10.88 -17.23 29.37
CA ASN A 331 12.09 -18.02 29.09
C ASN A 331 11.87 -19.17 28.09
N GLU A 332 10.63 -19.48 27.72
CA GLU A 332 10.28 -20.50 26.73
C GLU A 332 10.12 -19.90 25.33
N ILE A 333 10.01 -18.58 25.22
CA ILE A 333 9.87 -17.87 23.94
C ILE A 333 11.24 -17.79 23.27
N GLN A 334 11.34 -18.37 22.08
CA GLN A 334 12.55 -18.36 21.26
C GLN A 334 12.37 -17.45 20.03
N SER A 335 13.45 -16.82 19.61
CA SER A 335 13.53 -16.10 18.34
C SER A 335 14.52 -16.81 17.44
N ASN A 336 14.09 -17.13 16.22
CA ASN A 336 14.89 -17.81 15.22
C ASN A 336 14.89 -17.02 13.91
N GLY A 337 16.07 -16.84 13.33
CA GLY A 337 16.25 -16.17 12.04
C GLY A 337 15.83 -14.70 12.05
N HIS A 338 15.37 -14.22 10.90
CA HIS A 338 14.99 -12.84 10.67
C HIS A 338 13.81 -12.77 9.70
N ALA A 339 12.82 -11.95 10.02
CA ALA A 339 11.65 -11.73 9.20
C ALA A 339 11.57 -10.27 8.74
N ILE A 340 11.10 -10.07 7.50
CA ILE A 340 10.83 -8.76 6.92
C ILE A 340 9.41 -8.78 6.36
N GLU A 341 8.65 -7.73 6.61
CA GLU A 341 7.35 -7.47 6.03
C GLU A 341 7.42 -6.22 5.14
N ALA A 342 6.72 -6.27 4.02
CA ALA A 342 6.52 -5.16 3.12
C ALA A 342 5.02 -4.95 2.89
N ARG A 343 4.56 -3.72 3.11
CA ARG A 343 3.16 -3.34 2.84
C ARG A 343 2.98 -2.93 1.40
N ILE A 344 2.25 -3.73 0.64
CA ILE A 344 1.92 -3.45 -0.75
C ILE A 344 0.64 -2.62 -0.80
N TYR A 345 0.76 -1.37 -1.26
CA TYR A 345 -0.34 -0.41 -1.37
C TYR A 345 -0.68 -0.10 -2.82
N ALA A 346 -1.97 0.15 -3.06
CA ALA A 346 -2.49 0.81 -4.25
C ALA A 346 -2.21 2.32 -4.15
N GLU A 347 -0.99 2.73 -4.52
CA GLU A 347 -0.55 4.13 -4.53
C GLU A 347 0.47 4.35 -5.66
N ASN A 348 0.68 5.59 -6.06
CA ASN A 348 1.65 5.95 -7.10
C ASN A 348 2.86 6.71 -6.51
N PRO A 349 3.98 6.04 -6.20
CA PRO A 349 5.16 6.68 -5.61
C PRO A 349 5.67 7.90 -6.40
N GLU A 350 5.68 7.83 -7.72
CA GLU A 350 6.18 8.88 -8.62
C GLU A 350 5.31 10.15 -8.56
N LYS A 351 4.00 9.97 -8.36
CA LYS A 351 3.04 11.06 -8.12
C LYS A 351 2.89 11.33 -6.62
N LYS A 352 3.99 11.33 -5.86
CA LYS A 352 4.02 11.59 -4.40
C LYS A 352 3.10 10.67 -3.60
N PHE A 353 3.01 9.41 -4.03
CA PHE A 353 2.23 8.35 -3.39
C PHE A 353 0.74 8.70 -3.24
N LEU A 354 0.16 9.29 -4.29
CA LEU A 354 -1.29 9.45 -4.35
C LEU A 354 -1.95 8.06 -4.34
N PRO A 355 -3.00 7.84 -3.52
CA PRO A 355 -3.76 6.60 -3.54
C PRO A 355 -4.32 6.31 -4.94
N SER A 356 -4.33 5.04 -5.30
CA SER A 356 -4.90 4.54 -6.55
C SER A 356 -6.16 3.73 -6.25
N THR A 357 -7.17 3.88 -7.09
CA THR A 357 -8.43 3.13 -7.01
C THR A 357 -8.70 2.51 -8.38
N GLY A 358 -9.38 1.37 -8.41
CA GLY A 358 -9.60 0.64 -9.66
C GLY A 358 -9.81 -0.85 -9.43
N THR A 359 -9.94 -1.58 -10.53
CA THR A 359 -10.11 -3.04 -10.52
C THR A 359 -8.76 -3.73 -10.60
N LEU A 360 -8.55 -4.76 -9.80
CA LEU A 360 -7.37 -5.62 -9.89
C LEU A 360 -7.54 -6.61 -11.06
N PHE A 361 -6.99 -6.28 -12.21
CA PHE A 361 -7.04 -7.11 -13.41
C PHE A 361 -6.07 -8.29 -13.37
N ALA A 362 -4.94 -8.11 -12.69
CA ALA A 362 -4.02 -9.19 -12.34
C ALA A 362 -3.49 -8.96 -10.93
N LEU A 363 -3.33 -10.06 -10.19
CA LEU A 363 -2.77 -10.11 -8.85
C LEU A 363 -2.00 -11.42 -8.74
N ASN A 364 -0.81 -11.45 -9.30
CA ASN A 364 0.11 -12.58 -9.17
C ASN A 364 1.10 -12.24 -8.07
N MET A 365 0.98 -12.94 -6.95
CA MET A 365 1.90 -12.85 -5.83
C MET A 365 2.85 -14.05 -5.85
N PRO A 366 4.04 -13.96 -5.23
CA PRO A 366 4.94 -15.11 -5.09
C PRO A 366 4.23 -16.28 -4.40
N ALA A 367 4.62 -17.51 -4.72
CA ALA A 367 4.04 -18.68 -4.07
C ALA A 367 4.35 -18.66 -2.57
N GLU A 368 3.34 -18.87 -1.73
CA GLU A 368 3.56 -19.05 -0.29
C GLU A 368 4.41 -20.30 -0.05
N GLU A 369 5.43 -20.15 0.78
CA GLU A 369 6.33 -21.22 1.20
C GLU A 369 6.28 -21.28 2.72
N LYS A 370 5.74 -22.36 3.29
CA LYS A 370 5.52 -22.48 4.74
C LYS A 370 6.81 -22.22 5.51
N GLY A 371 6.79 -21.21 6.38
CA GLY A 371 7.94 -20.81 7.21
C GLY A 371 9.00 -19.98 6.47
N SER A 372 8.75 -19.56 5.24
CA SER A 372 9.70 -18.82 4.40
C SER A 372 9.05 -17.62 3.71
N ILE A 373 7.92 -17.80 3.00
CA ILE A 373 7.17 -16.72 2.34
C ILE A 373 5.70 -16.83 2.75
N ARG A 374 5.12 -15.73 3.23
CA ARG A 374 3.73 -15.61 3.67
C ARG A 374 3.09 -14.37 3.06
N ILE A 375 1.83 -14.49 2.67
CA ILE A 375 1.03 -13.40 2.12
C ILE A 375 -0.27 -13.28 2.91
N ASP A 376 -0.44 -12.13 3.54
CA ASP A 376 -1.70 -11.77 4.18
C ASP A 376 -2.40 -10.73 3.28
N THR A 377 -3.51 -11.12 2.64
CA THR A 377 -4.27 -10.27 1.71
C THR A 377 -5.76 -10.36 1.97
N GLY A 378 -6.47 -9.27 1.65
CA GLY A 378 -7.92 -9.14 1.73
C GLY A 378 -8.60 -8.96 0.37
N VAL A 379 -7.87 -9.17 -0.73
CA VAL A 379 -8.35 -8.95 -2.09
C VAL A 379 -7.96 -10.11 -3.01
N ARG A 380 -8.64 -10.21 -4.14
CA ARG A 380 -8.37 -11.18 -5.22
C ARG A 380 -8.45 -10.49 -6.59
N VAL A 381 -8.03 -11.21 -7.64
CA VAL A 381 -8.28 -10.79 -9.02
C VAL A 381 -9.77 -10.51 -9.23
N GLY A 382 -10.08 -9.38 -9.84
CA GLY A 382 -11.44 -8.88 -10.10
C GLY A 382 -12.01 -7.99 -8.99
N ASP A 383 -11.39 -7.93 -7.81
CA ASP A 383 -11.86 -7.01 -6.76
C ASP A 383 -11.53 -5.55 -7.10
N VAL A 384 -12.31 -4.63 -6.52
CA VAL A 384 -12.16 -3.19 -6.70
C VAL A 384 -11.55 -2.57 -5.44
N ILE A 385 -10.43 -1.86 -5.59
CA ILE A 385 -9.88 -0.99 -4.55
C ILE A 385 -10.70 0.31 -4.53
N SER A 386 -11.57 0.42 -3.52
CA SER A 386 -12.47 1.57 -3.34
C SER A 386 -11.75 2.77 -2.68
N PRO A 387 -12.26 4.00 -2.86
CA PRO A 387 -11.73 5.18 -2.16
C PRO A 387 -12.12 5.27 -0.68
N PHE A 388 -13.00 4.39 -0.17
CA PHE A 388 -13.58 4.51 1.17
C PHE A 388 -12.67 3.99 2.30
N TYR A 389 -11.66 3.20 1.94
CA TYR A 389 -10.86 2.45 2.91
C TYR A 389 -9.37 2.49 2.58
N ASP A 390 -8.58 1.93 3.49
CA ASP A 390 -7.13 1.79 3.34
C ASP A 390 -6.77 1.07 2.02
N PRO A 391 -5.82 1.61 1.22
CA PRO A 391 -5.44 1.07 -0.08
C PRO A 391 -4.45 -0.11 0.00
N MET A 392 -4.20 -0.72 1.15
CA MET A 392 -3.33 -1.89 1.30
C MET A 392 -3.92 -3.10 0.58
N ILE A 393 -3.16 -3.63 -0.38
CA ILE A 393 -3.49 -4.82 -1.18
C ILE A 393 -3.08 -6.09 -0.42
N ALA A 394 -1.85 -6.10 0.10
CA ALA A 394 -1.30 -7.26 0.78
C ALA A 394 -0.14 -6.85 1.70
N LYS A 395 0.12 -7.70 2.69
CA LYS A 395 1.38 -7.75 3.41
C LYS A 395 2.16 -8.93 2.85
N LEU A 396 3.35 -8.67 2.33
CA LEU A 396 4.29 -9.69 1.88
C LEU A 396 5.33 -9.88 2.99
N ILE A 397 5.42 -11.09 3.53
CA ILE A 397 6.31 -11.40 4.65
C ILE A 397 7.26 -12.50 4.23
N VAL A 398 8.55 -12.30 4.50
CA VAL A 398 9.57 -13.33 4.28
C VAL A 398 10.36 -13.60 5.54
N TRP A 399 10.89 -14.81 5.65
CA TRP A 399 11.81 -15.23 6.69
C TRP A 399 13.09 -15.82 6.09
N GLY A 400 14.22 -15.50 6.71
CA GLY A 400 15.54 -16.05 6.41
C GLY A 400 16.29 -16.46 7.67
N ALA A 401 17.30 -17.31 7.51
CA ALA A 401 18.17 -17.71 8.62
C ALA A 401 18.96 -16.53 9.23
N ASP A 402 19.15 -15.47 8.44
CA ASP A 402 19.72 -14.20 8.85
C ASP A 402 19.06 -13.05 8.06
N ARG A 403 19.31 -11.82 8.50
CA ARG A 403 18.76 -10.61 7.86
C ARG A 403 19.12 -10.53 6.38
N ARG A 404 20.37 -10.82 6.01
CA ARG A 404 20.83 -10.72 4.62
C ARG A 404 20.04 -11.65 3.72
N THR A 405 19.82 -12.89 4.15
CA THR A 405 18.99 -13.88 3.47
C THR A 405 17.54 -13.42 3.36
N ALA A 406 16.96 -12.86 4.43
CA ALA A 406 15.61 -12.30 4.40
C ALA A 406 15.49 -11.14 3.39
N VAL A 407 16.47 -10.24 3.31
CA VAL A 407 16.50 -9.14 2.32
C VAL A 407 16.54 -9.68 0.89
N PHE A 408 17.39 -10.66 0.61
CA PHE A 408 17.46 -11.27 -0.74
C PHE A 408 16.15 -11.96 -1.12
N LYS A 409 15.55 -12.71 -0.19
CA LYS A 409 14.25 -13.34 -0.41
C LYS A 409 13.14 -12.31 -0.64
N MET A 410 13.07 -11.24 0.16
CA MET A 410 12.07 -10.20 -0.01
C MET A 410 12.19 -9.53 -1.39
N ARG A 411 13.42 -9.26 -1.84
CA ARG A 411 13.67 -8.70 -3.17
C ARG A 411 13.15 -9.62 -4.28
N SER A 412 13.46 -10.91 -4.21
CA SER A 412 12.94 -11.89 -5.17
C SER A 412 11.41 -11.96 -5.14
N ALA A 413 10.82 -12.00 -3.95
CA ALA A 413 9.38 -12.09 -3.76
C ALA A 413 8.63 -10.86 -4.30
N LEU A 414 9.21 -9.66 -4.15
CA LEU A 414 8.68 -8.43 -4.76
C LEU A 414 8.85 -8.42 -6.28
N ASP A 415 9.96 -8.93 -6.80
CA ASP A 415 10.19 -9.03 -8.24
C ASP A 415 9.16 -9.98 -8.91
N ASP A 416 8.68 -11.00 -8.17
CA ASP A 416 7.62 -11.94 -8.59
C ASP A 416 6.18 -11.43 -8.33
N SER A 417 6.02 -10.21 -7.79
CA SER A 417 4.73 -9.60 -7.49
C SER A 417 4.22 -8.76 -8.67
N HIS A 418 3.32 -9.32 -9.49
CA HIS A 418 2.75 -8.66 -10.66
C HIS A 418 1.30 -8.22 -10.42
N ILE A 419 1.07 -6.91 -10.37
CA ILE A 419 -0.23 -6.31 -10.10
C ILE A 419 -0.60 -5.38 -11.26
N ILE A 420 -1.81 -5.55 -11.81
CA ILE A 420 -2.30 -4.79 -12.98
C ILE A 420 -3.67 -4.20 -12.68
N GLY A 421 -3.92 -3.01 -13.21
CA GLY A 421 -5.19 -2.27 -13.17
C GLY A 421 -5.16 -1.01 -12.31
N LEU A 422 -4.12 -0.82 -11.51
CA LEU A 422 -3.88 0.38 -10.71
C LEU A 422 -2.39 0.57 -10.45
N SER A 423 -1.99 1.76 -10.00
CA SER A 423 -0.60 2.00 -9.58
C SER A 423 -0.32 1.36 -8.23
N THR A 424 0.88 0.80 -8.06
CA THR A 424 1.31 0.21 -6.78
C THR A 424 2.69 0.71 -6.36
N ASN A 425 3.02 0.47 -5.09
CA ASN A 425 4.34 0.77 -4.53
C ASN A 425 5.38 -0.37 -4.69
N VAL A 426 5.07 -1.48 -5.36
CA VAL A 426 5.96 -2.66 -5.46
C VAL A 426 7.37 -2.31 -5.98
N ALA A 427 7.45 -1.57 -7.09
CA ALA A 427 8.74 -1.17 -7.65
C ALA A 427 9.52 -0.22 -6.71
N PHE A 428 8.81 0.61 -5.94
CA PHE A 428 9.43 1.47 -4.92
C PHE A 428 9.99 0.64 -3.76
N LEU A 429 9.24 -0.35 -3.26
CA LEU A 429 9.71 -1.29 -2.23
C LEU A 429 10.96 -2.05 -2.71
N GLY A 430 10.97 -2.49 -3.96
CA GLY A 430 12.13 -3.13 -4.59
C GLY A 430 13.38 -2.23 -4.59
N ARG A 431 13.25 -0.94 -4.92
CA ARG A 431 14.36 0.03 -4.88
C ARG A 431 14.82 0.31 -3.44
N LEU A 432 13.88 0.42 -2.51
CA LEU A 432 14.16 0.66 -1.09
C LEU A 432 15.01 -0.45 -0.47
N LEU A 433 14.71 -1.71 -0.75
CA LEU A 433 15.49 -2.87 -0.27
C LEU A 433 16.85 -3.04 -0.98
N ARG A 434 17.09 -2.27 -2.05
CA ARG A 434 18.36 -2.20 -2.78
C ARG A 434 19.22 -1.00 -2.34
N CYS A 435 18.72 -0.13 -1.46
CA CYS A 435 19.45 1.02 -0.96
C CYS A 435 20.50 0.59 0.08
N ASP A 436 21.73 1.12 -0.01
CA ASP A 436 22.83 0.83 0.91
C ASP A 436 22.45 1.07 2.38
N ALA A 437 21.73 2.16 2.66
CA ALA A 437 21.26 2.47 4.03
C ALA A 437 20.40 1.33 4.62
N PHE A 438 19.56 0.69 3.79
CA PHE A 438 18.74 -0.43 4.22
C PHE A 438 19.56 -1.73 4.31
N ILE A 439 20.40 -2.02 3.31
CA ILE A 439 21.26 -3.22 3.27
C ILE A 439 22.17 -3.25 4.50
N ASP A 440 22.78 -2.13 4.84
CA ASP A 440 23.72 -2.01 5.96
C ASP A 440 23.01 -1.91 7.32
N ALA A 441 21.68 -1.83 7.36
CA ALA A 441 20.89 -1.58 8.57
C ALA A 441 21.22 -0.23 9.26
N ASN A 442 21.57 0.79 8.48
CA ASN A 442 21.66 2.17 8.93
C ASN A 442 20.26 2.83 8.82
N LEU A 443 19.36 2.42 9.71
CA LEU A 443 17.95 2.78 9.67
C LEU A 443 17.67 3.99 10.55
N ASP A 444 16.81 4.89 10.05
CA ASP A 444 16.17 5.94 10.83
C ASP A 444 14.86 6.35 10.17
N THR A 445 14.00 7.03 10.91
CA THR A 445 12.66 7.46 10.43
C THR A 445 12.68 8.45 9.27
N GLY A 446 13.85 9.01 8.92
CA GLY A 446 14.06 9.88 7.78
C GLY A 446 14.63 9.17 6.54
N LEU A 447 14.88 7.86 6.58
CA LEU A 447 15.58 7.12 5.50
C LEU A 447 14.95 7.34 4.13
N ILE A 448 13.62 7.23 4.02
CA ILE A 448 12.91 7.41 2.73
C ILE A 448 13.05 8.85 2.24
N ALA A 449 12.89 9.85 3.13
CA ALA A 449 12.98 11.27 2.76
C ALA A 449 14.41 11.65 2.32
N LYS A 450 15.45 11.15 3.01
CA LYS A 450 16.86 11.39 2.66
C LYS A 450 17.23 10.82 1.30
N ASN A 451 16.58 9.73 0.89
CA ASN A 451 16.85 9.00 -0.36
C ASN A 451 15.76 9.20 -1.42
N GLU A 452 14.87 10.18 -1.25
CA GLU A 452 13.66 10.35 -2.07
C GLU A 452 13.97 10.37 -3.58
N LYS A 453 15.00 11.13 -3.99
CA LYS A 453 15.38 11.22 -5.40
C LYS A 453 15.77 9.86 -5.99
N ALA A 454 16.54 9.05 -5.27
CA ALA A 454 16.96 7.73 -5.74
C ALA A 454 15.80 6.72 -5.73
N LEU A 455 14.89 6.83 -4.77
CA LEU A 455 13.78 5.89 -4.60
C LEU A 455 12.58 6.19 -5.51
N LEU A 456 12.37 7.45 -5.89
CA LEU A 456 11.22 7.89 -6.71
C LEU A 456 11.54 8.11 -8.18
N THR A 457 12.81 8.08 -8.59
CA THR A 457 13.16 8.21 -10.01
C THR A 457 13.17 6.82 -10.65
N PRO A 458 12.19 6.47 -11.51
CA PRO A 458 12.25 5.22 -12.25
C PRO A 458 13.43 5.24 -13.23
N GLU A 459 14.02 4.08 -13.46
CA GLU A 459 15.03 3.92 -14.50
C GLU A 459 14.35 4.03 -15.88
N LYS A 460 14.67 5.09 -16.62
CA LYS A 460 14.08 5.38 -17.94
C LYS A 460 14.86 4.77 -19.11
N THR A 461 15.92 4.02 -18.84
CA THR A 461 16.75 3.42 -19.89
C THR A 461 15.98 2.28 -20.55
N VAL A 462 15.50 2.52 -21.78
CA VAL A 462 14.91 1.48 -22.62
C VAL A 462 16.04 0.63 -23.19
N GLN A 463 16.00 -0.67 -22.91
CA GLN A 463 16.98 -1.61 -23.44
C GLN A 463 16.39 -2.38 -24.63
N ILE A 464 17.22 -2.73 -25.62
CA ILE A 464 16.76 -3.53 -26.79
C ILE A 464 16.10 -4.85 -26.36
N VAL A 465 16.54 -5.43 -25.26
CA VAL A 465 15.95 -6.63 -24.66
C VAL A 465 14.52 -6.38 -24.14
N ASP A 466 14.19 -5.18 -23.63
CA ASP A 466 12.81 -4.81 -23.27
C ASP A 466 11.92 -4.81 -24.52
N LEU A 467 12.39 -4.21 -25.62
CA LEU A 467 11.67 -4.19 -26.90
C LEU A 467 11.53 -5.58 -27.51
N ALA A 468 12.53 -6.45 -27.37
CA ALA A 468 12.50 -7.83 -27.82
C ALA A 468 11.41 -8.65 -27.09
N PHE A 469 11.23 -8.39 -25.80
CA PHE A 469 10.14 -8.96 -25.00
C PHE A 469 8.77 -8.49 -25.50
N LEU A 470 8.58 -7.19 -25.73
CA LEU A 470 7.33 -6.64 -26.27
C LEU A 470 7.00 -7.21 -27.66
N LEU A 471 8.01 -7.37 -28.52
CA LEU A 471 7.87 -8.05 -29.81
C LEU A 471 7.42 -9.51 -29.63
N ALA A 472 8.05 -10.27 -28.73
CA ALA A 472 7.67 -11.66 -28.45
C ALA A 472 6.19 -11.77 -28.07
N ALA A 473 5.73 -10.93 -27.13
CA ALA A 473 4.33 -10.90 -26.72
C ALA A 473 3.38 -10.55 -27.89
N ARG A 474 3.78 -9.63 -28.77
CA ARG A 474 2.95 -9.29 -29.94
C ARG A 474 2.90 -10.43 -30.97
N LEU A 475 4.00 -11.13 -31.22
CA LEU A 475 4.03 -12.28 -32.12
C LEU A 475 3.17 -13.44 -31.59
N GLU A 476 3.13 -13.65 -30.27
CA GLU A 476 2.24 -14.62 -29.61
C GLU A 476 0.77 -14.23 -29.70
N SER A 477 0.45 -12.94 -29.51
CA SER A 477 -0.92 -12.43 -29.69
C SER A 477 -1.40 -12.58 -31.14
N ASP A 478 -0.56 -12.23 -32.12
CA ASP A 478 -0.83 -12.46 -33.54
C ASP A 478 -1.05 -13.97 -33.81
N MET A 479 -0.26 -14.85 -33.19
CA MET A 479 -0.41 -16.32 -33.30
C MET A 479 -1.78 -16.79 -32.83
N LEU A 480 -2.19 -16.36 -31.64
CA LEU A 480 -3.44 -16.78 -31.01
C LEU A 480 -4.63 -16.34 -31.86
N LYS A 481 -4.59 -15.14 -32.45
CA LYS A 481 -5.61 -14.65 -33.39
C LYS A 481 -5.69 -15.50 -34.65
N ILE A 482 -4.55 -15.88 -35.25
CA ILE A 482 -4.53 -16.72 -36.45
C ILE A 482 -5.07 -18.13 -36.14
N ARG A 483 -4.63 -18.72 -35.02
CA ARG A 483 -5.08 -20.07 -34.60
C ARG A 483 -6.56 -20.10 -34.26
N SER A 484 -7.08 -19.07 -33.59
CA SER A 484 -8.51 -19.00 -33.23
C SER A 484 -9.42 -18.72 -34.43
N ALA A 485 -8.93 -18.01 -35.45
CA ALA A 485 -9.68 -17.74 -36.68
C ALA A 485 -9.68 -18.94 -37.66
N ALA A 486 -8.80 -19.90 -37.47
CA ALA A 486 -8.64 -20.99 -38.42
C ALA A 486 -9.77 -22.03 -38.31
N ARG A 487 -10.32 -22.38 -39.48
CA ARG A 487 -11.43 -23.35 -39.59
C ARG A 487 -10.95 -24.79 -39.84
N GLU A 488 -9.71 -24.95 -40.28
CA GLU A 488 -9.11 -26.23 -40.64
C GLU A 488 -7.90 -26.51 -39.74
N LEU A 489 -7.77 -27.76 -39.30
CA LEU A 489 -6.56 -28.26 -38.67
C LEU A 489 -5.48 -28.37 -39.77
N ASP A 490 -4.34 -27.72 -39.59
CA ASP A 490 -3.15 -27.75 -40.47
C ASP A 490 -3.21 -26.93 -41.77
N SER A 491 -3.86 -25.75 -41.74
CA SER A 491 -3.81 -24.81 -42.86
C SER A 491 -2.41 -24.18 -43.00
N PRO A 492 -1.83 -24.06 -44.21
CA PRO A 492 -0.55 -23.36 -44.41
C PRO A 492 -0.62 -21.89 -44.00
N TRP A 493 -1.81 -21.28 -43.96
CA TRP A 493 -2.05 -19.93 -43.47
C TRP A 493 -1.93 -19.78 -41.94
N GLN A 494 -1.75 -20.89 -41.22
CA GLN A 494 -1.42 -20.90 -39.79
C GLN A 494 0.10 -20.84 -39.53
N GLN A 495 0.93 -20.97 -40.56
CA GLN A 495 2.39 -20.94 -40.41
C GLN A 495 2.88 -19.50 -40.13
N GLN A 496 3.81 -19.38 -39.18
CA GLN A 496 4.35 -18.09 -38.71
C GLN A 496 5.68 -17.71 -39.38
N ASP A 497 5.95 -18.23 -40.56
CA ASP A 497 7.17 -17.91 -41.30
C ASP A 497 7.06 -16.60 -42.10
N ALA A 498 5.87 -15.98 -42.08
CA ALA A 498 5.50 -14.82 -42.86
C ALA A 498 5.93 -14.98 -44.33
N TRP A 499 5.65 -16.15 -44.92
CA TRP A 499 6.13 -16.53 -46.24
C TRP A 499 5.86 -15.45 -47.30
N ARG A 500 6.86 -15.23 -48.17
CA ARG A 500 6.78 -14.35 -49.34
C ARG A 500 7.57 -15.02 -50.47
N MET A 501 7.04 -14.95 -51.67
CA MET A 501 7.59 -15.68 -52.82
C MET A 501 9.04 -15.32 -53.18
N ASN A 502 9.43 -14.04 -53.06
CA ASN A 502 10.70 -13.52 -53.61
C ASN A 502 11.52 -12.65 -52.65
N LYS A 503 11.11 -12.48 -51.38
CA LYS A 503 11.76 -11.58 -50.41
C LYS A 503 11.64 -12.11 -48.99
N SER A 504 12.56 -11.74 -48.10
CA SER A 504 12.32 -11.89 -46.66
C SER A 504 11.23 -10.92 -46.20
N CYS A 505 10.36 -11.38 -45.30
CA CYS A 505 9.37 -10.52 -44.68
C CYS A 505 9.99 -9.78 -43.51
N ILE A 506 10.01 -8.45 -43.61
CA ILE A 506 10.39 -7.55 -42.53
C ILE A 506 9.13 -6.79 -42.12
N ARG A 507 8.75 -6.90 -40.84
CA ARG A 507 7.68 -6.08 -40.25
C ARG A 507 8.30 -5.10 -39.26
N GLU A 508 7.74 -3.90 -39.21
CA GLU A 508 8.09 -2.89 -38.20
C GLU A 508 7.03 -2.92 -37.09
N PHE A 509 7.48 -2.84 -35.85
CA PHE A 509 6.66 -2.82 -34.64
C PHE A 509 7.01 -1.58 -33.83
N SER A 510 6.04 -0.73 -33.57
CA SER A 510 6.24 0.51 -32.84
C SER A 510 5.62 0.40 -31.45
N PHE A 511 6.40 0.76 -30.44
CA PHE A 511 5.97 0.76 -29.04
C PHE A 511 6.19 2.13 -28.42
N THR A 512 5.25 2.60 -27.62
CA THR A 512 5.39 3.82 -26.83
C THR A 512 5.41 3.48 -25.35
N THR A 513 6.23 4.19 -24.59
CA THR A 513 6.19 4.12 -23.13
C THR A 513 4.93 4.81 -22.60
N ASP A 514 4.53 4.48 -21.37
CA ASP A 514 3.52 5.22 -20.63
C ASP A 514 3.76 6.74 -20.70
N GLY A 515 2.71 7.50 -20.99
CA GLY A 515 2.76 8.95 -21.24
C GLY A 515 3.19 9.39 -22.65
N GLY A 516 3.44 8.47 -23.59
CA GLY A 516 3.62 8.78 -25.02
C GLY A 516 4.89 9.57 -25.36
N SER A 517 5.86 9.65 -24.46
CA SER A 517 7.02 10.54 -24.60
C SER A 517 8.01 10.15 -25.71
N ALA A 518 8.03 8.89 -26.13
CA ALA A 518 8.91 8.39 -27.19
C ALA A 518 8.31 7.16 -27.88
N VAL A 519 8.50 7.08 -29.20
CA VAL A 519 8.14 5.91 -30.03
C VAL A 519 9.41 5.12 -30.35
N TYR A 520 9.38 3.82 -30.10
CA TYR A 520 10.46 2.90 -30.39
C TYR A 520 10.03 1.92 -31.48
N SER A 521 10.64 2.04 -32.66
CA SER A 521 10.35 1.16 -33.80
C SER A 521 11.40 0.06 -33.93
N LEU A 522 10.95 -1.18 -33.86
CA LEU A 522 11.75 -2.39 -34.00
C LEU A 522 11.38 -3.12 -35.29
N ARG A 523 12.35 -3.41 -36.15
CA ARG A 523 12.13 -4.22 -37.35
C ARG A 523 12.44 -5.68 -37.08
N TYR A 524 11.53 -6.58 -37.42
CA TYR A 524 11.70 -8.03 -37.26
C TYR A 524 11.71 -8.73 -38.62
N CYS A 525 12.80 -9.47 -38.90
CA CYS A 525 12.93 -10.37 -40.06
C CYS A 525 12.55 -11.80 -39.64
N TYR A 526 11.49 -12.35 -40.24
CA TYR A 526 10.94 -13.66 -39.87
C TYR A 526 11.87 -14.83 -40.26
N GLN A 527 12.48 -14.75 -41.44
CA GLN A 527 13.35 -15.81 -41.97
C GLN A 527 14.66 -15.90 -41.19
N ASP A 528 15.31 -14.76 -40.94
CA ASP A 528 16.60 -14.72 -40.23
C ASP A 528 16.43 -14.75 -38.71
N LYS A 529 15.20 -14.54 -38.23
CA LYS A 529 14.87 -14.33 -36.81
C LYS A 529 15.78 -13.26 -36.18
N THR A 530 15.83 -12.09 -36.81
CA THR A 530 16.64 -10.96 -36.35
C THR A 530 15.79 -9.75 -36.10
N ILE A 531 16.08 -9.03 -35.02
CA ILE A 531 15.51 -7.71 -34.72
C ILE A 531 16.51 -6.61 -35.05
N SER A 532 16.02 -5.44 -35.46
CA SER A 532 16.83 -4.26 -35.72
C SER A 532 16.25 -3.01 -35.09
N LEU A 533 17.08 -2.27 -34.37
CA LEU A 533 16.78 -0.96 -33.79
C LEU A 533 17.80 0.04 -34.35
N GLY A 534 17.36 0.92 -35.26
CA GLY A 534 18.29 1.73 -36.06
C GLY A 534 19.24 0.84 -36.88
N ASP A 535 20.54 1.05 -36.74
CA ASP A 535 21.58 0.27 -37.43
C ASP A 535 22.00 -1.01 -36.68
N GLN A 536 21.57 -1.17 -35.42
CA GLN A 536 21.90 -2.35 -34.63
C GLN A 536 21.02 -3.53 -35.05
N LYS A 537 21.64 -4.68 -35.37
CA LYS A 537 20.95 -5.93 -35.73
C LYS A 537 21.36 -7.03 -34.75
N SER A 538 20.36 -7.73 -34.21
CA SER A 538 20.53 -8.79 -33.20
C SER A 538 19.74 -10.03 -33.57
N LYS A 539 20.31 -11.22 -33.36
CA LYS A 539 19.62 -12.50 -33.50
C LYS A 539 18.70 -12.71 -32.31
N PHE A 540 17.44 -13.03 -32.58
CA PHE A 540 16.37 -13.07 -31.60
C PHE A 540 15.56 -14.35 -31.74
N THR A 541 15.47 -15.12 -30.65
CA THR A 541 14.50 -16.21 -30.53
C THR A 541 13.83 -16.16 -29.17
N TYR A 542 12.65 -16.79 -29.05
CA TYR A 542 11.92 -16.80 -27.79
C TYR A 542 11.10 -18.08 -27.63
N ARG A 543 10.65 -18.31 -26.40
CA ARG A 543 9.70 -19.35 -26.00
C ARG A 543 8.71 -18.77 -25.00
N ASN A 544 7.43 -18.92 -25.27
CA ASN A 544 6.36 -18.59 -24.35
C ASN A 544 6.08 -19.77 -23.40
N LEU A 545 6.07 -19.52 -22.10
CA LEU A 545 5.79 -20.50 -21.05
C LEU A 545 4.46 -20.22 -20.32
N GLY A 546 3.57 -19.43 -20.94
CA GLY A 546 2.30 -19.00 -20.36
C GLY A 546 2.45 -17.61 -19.74
N ASN A 547 2.88 -17.56 -18.48
CA ASN A 547 3.02 -16.29 -17.73
C ASN A 547 4.41 -15.65 -17.86
N GLU A 548 5.38 -16.37 -18.42
CA GLU A 548 6.77 -15.95 -18.59
C GLU A 548 7.16 -16.14 -20.07
N ILE A 549 7.87 -15.17 -20.64
CA ILE A 549 8.59 -15.33 -21.90
C ILE A 549 10.07 -15.49 -21.60
N ARG A 550 10.71 -16.47 -22.23
CA ARG A 550 12.17 -16.62 -22.26
C ARG A 550 12.68 -16.29 -23.63
N LEU A 551 13.66 -15.39 -23.73
CA LEU A 551 14.29 -15.03 -24.99
C LEU A 551 15.77 -15.36 -25.01
N GLU A 552 16.30 -15.48 -26.22
CA GLU A 552 17.72 -15.46 -26.53
C GLU A 552 17.98 -14.30 -27.50
N LEU A 553 18.84 -13.36 -27.10
CA LEU A 553 19.25 -12.22 -27.91
C LEU A 553 20.78 -12.20 -28.04
N ASP A 554 21.31 -12.50 -29.23
CA ASP A 554 22.76 -12.65 -29.47
C ASP A 554 23.49 -13.55 -28.45
N GLY A 555 22.83 -14.64 -28.02
CA GLY A 555 23.34 -15.58 -27.01
C GLY A 555 23.07 -15.18 -25.55
N LEU A 556 22.55 -13.98 -25.28
CA LEU A 556 22.04 -13.59 -23.96
C LEU A 556 20.69 -14.25 -23.72
N HIS A 557 20.59 -15.08 -22.68
CA HIS A 557 19.32 -15.62 -22.20
C HIS A 557 18.71 -14.72 -21.14
N ALA A 558 17.45 -14.34 -21.33
CA ALA A 558 16.70 -13.52 -20.38
C ALA A 558 15.27 -14.02 -20.24
N SER A 559 14.63 -13.72 -19.11
CA SER A 559 13.21 -13.93 -18.92
C SER A 559 12.49 -12.69 -18.38
N ALA A 560 11.22 -12.57 -18.71
CA ALA A 560 10.34 -11.52 -18.23
C ALA A 560 8.89 -12.01 -18.24
N SER A 561 8.07 -11.43 -17.36
CA SER A 561 6.62 -11.63 -17.40
C SER A 561 5.99 -10.49 -18.19
N ILE A 562 5.15 -10.82 -19.16
CA ILE A 562 4.46 -9.83 -19.99
C ILE A 562 2.99 -10.18 -20.02
N VAL A 563 2.16 -9.19 -19.69
CA VAL A 563 0.71 -9.38 -19.62
C VAL A 563 0.04 -8.25 -20.38
N SER A 564 -0.85 -8.58 -21.31
CA SER A 564 -1.70 -7.59 -21.98
C SER A 564 -2.78 -7.09 -21.03
N HIS A 565 -3.09 -5.79 -21.09
CA HIS A 565 -4.18 -5.24 -20.29
C HIS A 565 -5.52 -5.85 -20.74
N PRO A 566 -6.38 -6.35 -19.83
CA PRO A 566 -7.60 -7.06 -20.25
C PRO A 566 -8.61 -6.23 -21.04
N LEU A 567 -8.63 -4.91 -20.82
CA LEU A 567 -9.52 -3.99 -21.53
C LEU A 567 -8.86 -3.34 -22.77
N ASN A 568 -7.55 -3.51 -22.94
CA ASN A 568 -6.81 -2.91 -24.05
C ASN A 568 -5.65 -3.83 -24.45
N SER A 569 -5.86 -4.66 -25.48
CA SER A 569 -4.84 -5.63 -25.91
C SER A 569 -3.55 -4.99 -26.45
N ASN A 570 -3.58 -3.70 -26.77
CA ASN A 570 -2.41 -2.96 -27.22
C ASN A 570 -1.57 -2.44 -26.04
N GLU A 571 -2.14 -2.35 -24.83
CA GLU A 571 -1.39 -2.05 -23.61
C GLU A 571 -0.75 -3.32 -23.05
N LEU A 572 0.57 -3.27 -22.83
CA LEU A 572 1.41 -4.37 -22.39
C LEU A 572 2.13 -3.98 -21.09
N HIS A 573 2.00 -4.81 -20.07
CA HIS A 573 2.70 -4.68 -18.80
C HIS A 573 3.93 -5.59 -18.83
N LEU A 574 5.12 -5.00 -18.86
CA LEU A 574 6.40 -5.70 -18.78
C LEU A 574 6.93 -5.67 -17.35
N PHE A 575 7.12 -6.85 -16.77
CA PHE A 575 7.74 -7.06 -15.46
C PHE A 575 9.11 -7.73 -15.65
N ARG A 576 10.18 -7.02 -15.28
CA ARG A 576 11.56 -7.53 -15.41
C ARG A 576 12.50 -6.90 -14.38
N GLU A 577 13.31 -7.73 -13.71
CA GLU A 577 14.35 -7.26 -12.78
C GLU A 577 13.81 -6.31 -11.68
N GLY A 578 12.58 -6.55 -11.22
CA GLY A 578 11.90 -5.69 -10.24
C GLY A 578 11.37 -4.36 -10.81
N ARG A 579 11.45 -4.15 -12.12
CA ARG A 579 10.83 -3.02 -12.83
C ARG A 579 9.47 -3.45 -13.36
N HIS A 580 8.49 -2.55 -13.26
CA HIS A 580 7.21 -2.64 -13.96
C HIS A 580 7.12 -1.46 -14.93
N GLN A 581 6.96 -1.76 -16.22
CA GLN A 581 6.80 -0.76 -17.27
C GLN A 581 5.51 -1.03 -18.03
N VAL A 582 4.76 0.03 -18.32
CA VAL A 582 3.57 -0.02 -19.17
C VAL A 582 3.95 0.52 -20.55
N TRP A 583 3.59 -0.24 -21.58
CA TRP A 583 3.89 0.03 -22.98
C TRP A 583 2.62 -0.05 -23.80
N ALA A 584 2.50 0.77 -24.85
CA ALA A 584 1.44 0.65 -25.83
C ALA A 584 2.03 0.26 -27.19
N TYR A 585 1.50 -0.80 -27.79
CA TYR A 585 1.73 -1.16 -29.17
C TYR A 585 0.95 -0.20 -30.07
N GLN A 586 1.63 0.41 -31.02
CA GLN A 586 1.03 1.27 -32.04
C GLN A 586 0.68 0.39 -33.24
N ASP A 587 -0.62 0.07 -33.40
CA ASP A 587 -1.09 -0.67 -34.57
C ASP A 587 -1.14 0.28 -35.79
N PRO A 588 -0.39 0.03 -36.87
CA PRO A 588 -0.41 0.88 -38.06
C PRO A 588 -1.80 1.03 -38.69
N LEU A 589 -2.69 0.04 -38.53
CA LEU A 589 -4.06 0.10 -39.05
C LEU A 589 -4.97 0.98 -38.20
N GLU A 590 -4.74 1.04 -36.88
CA GLU A 590 -5.45 1.98 -35.99
C GLU A 590 -4.90 3.40 -36.18
N MET A 591 -3.58 3.53 -36.39
CA MET A 591 -2.94 4.81 -36.67
C MET A 591 -3.50 5.49 -37.92
N SER A 592 -3.82 4.73 -38.98
CA SER A 592 -4.41 5.32 -40.20
C SER A 592 -5.79 5.95 -39.99
N TYR A 593 -6.54 5.54 -38.97
CA TYR A 593 -7.77 6.22 -38.56
C TYR A 593 -7.50 7.45 -37.68
N SER A 594 -6.40 7.46 -36.92
CA SER A 594 -6.00 8.60 -36.07
C SER A 594 -5.26 9.71 -36.81
N GLU A 595 -4.57 9.42 -37.92
CA GLU A 595 -3.96 10.45 -38.78
C GLU A 595 -5.01 11.30 -39.50
N GLU A 596 -6.22 10.79 -39.73
CA GLU A 596 -7.36 11.61 -40.17
C GLU A 596 -7.79 12.64 -39.10
N ALA A 597 -7.51 12.42 -37.82
CA ALA A 597 -7.77 13.40 -36.76
C ALA A 597 -6.74 14.56 -36.74
N SER A 598 -5.62 14.44 -37.47
CA SER A 598 -4.67 15.55 -37.69
C SER A 598 -5.15 16.54 -38.77
N THR A 599 -6.27 16.28 -39.43
CA THR A 599 -6.79 17.11 -40.53
C THR A 599 -7.60 18.34 -40.08
N GLY A 600 -7.48 18.75 -38.81
CA GLY A 600 -8.27 19.87 -38.27
C GLY A 600 -9.74 19.52 -38.07
N LYS A 601 -10.10 18.25 -37.94
CA LYS A 601 -11.48 17.77 -37.79
C LYS A 601 -11.64 17.01 -36.48
N LEU A 602 -12.58 17.46 -35.65
CA LEU A 602 -12.93 16.85 -34.38
C LEU A 602 -14.26 16.10 -34.52
N THR A 603 -14.27 14.81 -34.25
CA THR A 603 -15.44 13.92 -34.43
C THR A 603 -16.07 13.52 -33.08
N ALA A 604 -17.31 13.05 -33.12
CA ALA A 604 -18.03 12.55 -31.94
C ALA A 604 -17.45 11.21 -31.49
N PRO A 605 -16.99 11.08 -30.23
CA PRO A 605 -16.39 9.83 -29.74
C PRO A 605 -17.42 8.74 -29.42
N MET A 606 -18.70 9.08 -29.45
CA MET A 606 -19.81 8.19 -29.12
C MET A 606 -21.13 8.75 -29.69
N PRO A 607 -22.14 7.90 -29.95
CA PRO A 607 -23.47 8.39 -30.32
C PRO A 607 -24.15 9.06 -29.11
N GLY A 608 -24.78 10.20 -29.31
CA GLY A 608 -25.42 10.95 -28.23
C GLY A 608 -26.11 12.22 -28.69
N LYS A 609 -26.61 12.99 -27.74
CA LYS A 609 -27.29 14.27 -27.98
C LYS A 609 -26.39 15.42 -27.57
N VAL A 610 -26.21 16.41 -28.43
CA VAL A 610 -25.45 17.62 -28.08
C VAL A 610 -26.26 18.44 -27.09
N ILE A 611 -25.78 18.60 -25.86
CA ILE A 611 -26.51 19.30 -24.79
C ILE A 611 -25.96 20.69 -24.48
N ALA A 612 -24.73 21.01 -24.87
CA ALA A 612 -24.15 22.35 -24.77
C ALA A 612 -23.08 22.57 -25.84
N ILE A 613 -22.97 23.79 -26.35
CA ILE A 613 -21.90 24.22 -27.26
C ILE A 613 -21.28 25.48 -26.65
N HIS A 614 -19.98 25.44 -26.39
CA HIS A 614 -19.23 26.48 -25.68
C HIS A 614 -18.43 27.39 -26.61
N VAL A 615 -18.31 27.04 -27.89
CA VAL A 615 -17.54 27.79 -28.89
C VAL A 615 -18.38 28.17 -30.10
N LYS A 616 -17.89 29.16 -30.87
CA LYS A 616 -18.51 29.64 -32.11
C LYS A 616 -17.47 29.66 -33.23
N PRO A 617 -17.88 29.57 -34.50
CA PRO A 617 -17.00 29.88 -35.64
C PRO A 617 -16.26 31.21 -35.44
N GLY A 618 -14.95 31.22 -35.68
CA GLY A 618 -14.02 32.32 -35.44
C GLY A 618 -13.41 32.39 -34.03
N ALA A 619 -13.77 31.49 -33.11
CA ALA A 619 -13.21 31.48 -31.75
C ALA A 619 -11.79 30.90 -31.72
N LEU A 620 -10.86 31.58 -31.03
CA LEU A 620 -9.54 31.05 -30.69
C LEU A 620 -9.65 30.25 -29.39
N VAL A 621 -9.17 29.00 -29.42
CA VAL A 621 -9.19 28.08 -28.28
C VAL A 621 -7.79 27.56 -27.99
N LYS A 622 -7.53 27.24 -26.73
CA LYS A 622 -6.30 26.57 -26.27
C LYS A 622 -6.57 25.09 -26.02
N VAL A 623 -5.51 24.28 -26.07
CA VAL A 623 -5.57 22.87 -25.70
C VAL A 623 -6.22 22.70 -24.31
N GLY A 624 -7.19 21.80 -24.24
CA GLY A 624 -7.98 21.53 -23.03
C GLY A 624 -9.20 22.43 -22.83
N ASP A 625 -9.41 23.47 -23.64
CA ASP A 625 -10.61 24.31 -23.54
C ASP A 625 -11.86 23.50 -23.92
N PRO A 626 -12.98 23.62 -23.17
CA PRO A 626 -14.21 22.91 -23.47
C PRO A 626 -14.87 23.48 -24.73
N LEU A 627 -15.22 22.61 -25.66
CA LEU A 627 -15.80 22.99 -26.95
C LEU A 627 -17.31 22.75 -27.00
N LEU A 628 -17.75 21.53 -26.68
CA LEU A 628 -19.16 21.17 -26.58
C LEU A 628 -19.34 19.95 -25.68
N VAL A 629 -20.58 19.63 -25.32
CA VAL A 629 -20.92 18.51 -24.44
C VAL A 629 -21.94 17.62 -25.13
N VAL A 630 -21.67 16.32 -25.15
CA VAL A 630 -22.55 15.28 -25.66
C VAL A 630 -23.09 14.46 -24.50
N GLU A 631 -24.40 14.27 -24.43
CA GLU A 631 -25.07 13.40 -23.48
C GLU A 631 -25.40 12.06 -24.13
N ALA A 632 -24.98 10.97 -23.51
CA ALA A 632 -25.46 9.64 -23.85
C ALA A 632 -25.69 8.84 -22.57
N MET A 633 -26.76 8.04 -22.55
CA MET A 633 -27.10 7.19 -21.40
C MET A 633 -27.15 7.95 -20.05
N LYS A 634 -27.64 9.21 -20.06
CA LYS A 634 -27.71 10.12 -18.89
C LYS A 634 -26.35 10.52 -18.30
N MET A 635 -25.27 10.38 -19.09
CA MET A 635 -23.95 10.88 -18.73
C MET A 635 -23.48 11.91 -19.75
N GLU A 636 -22.88 12.98 -19.25
CA GLU A 636 -22.34 14.07 -20.05
C GLU A 636 -20.85 13.85 -20.33
N HIS A 637 -20.46 14.02 -21.60
CA HIS A 637 -19.07 13.95 -22.03
C HIS A 637 -18.67 15.28 -22.67
N THR A 638 -17.78 16.00 -22.00
CA THR A 638 -17.24 17.27 -22.51
C THR A 638 -16.12 17.01 -23.48
N ILE A 639 -16.30 17.49 -24.71
CA ILE A 639 -15.28 17.42 -25.75
C ILE A 639 -14.42 18.68 -25.66
N THR A 640 -13.11 18.50 -25.49
CA THR A 640 -12.14 19.58 -25.32
C THR A 640 -11.23 19.75 -26.53
N ALA A 641 -10.63 20.92 -26.70
CA ALA A 641 -9.69 21.21 -27.77
C ALA A 641 -8.42 20.35 -27.66
N PRO A 642 -8.03 19.61 -28.72
CA PRO A 642 -6.84 18.77 -28.71
C PRO A 642 -5.53 19.55 -28.92
N PHE A 643 -5.61 20.78 -29.45
CA PHE A 643 -4.49 21.68 -29.69
C PHE A 643 -5.00 23.14 -29.75
N ASP A 644 -4.08 24.11 -29.72
CA ASP A 644 -4.39 25.53 -29.88
C ASP A 644 -4.82 25.82 -31.33
N GLY A 645 -5.95 26.52 -31.56
CA GLY A 645 -6.44 26.78 -32.93
C GLY A 645 -7.65 27.71 -33.04
N GLU A 646 -7.99 28.11 -34.27
CA GLU A 646 -9.21 28.88 -34.59
C GLU A 646 -10.31 27.92 -35.08
N VAL A 647 -11.49 27.96 -34.45
CA VAL A 647 -12.66 27.19 -34.87
C VAL A 647 -13.19 27.75 -36.19
N SER A 648 -13.17 26.98 -37.27
CA SER A 648 -13.73 27.35 -38.57
C SER A 648 -15.24 27.11 -38.62
N GLU A 649 -15.70 25.92 -38.21
CA GLU A 649 -17.10 25.50 -38.31
C GLU A 649 -17.53 24.65 -37.12
N VAL A 650 -18.80 24.75 -36.75
CA VAL A 650 -19.48 23.90 -35.76
C VAL A 650 -20.70 23.31 -36.45
N ASN A 651 -20.71 22.00 -36.65
CA ASN A 651 -21.62 21.33 -37.59
C ASN A 651 -22.99 20.94 -37.00
N TYR A 652 -23.13 21.06 -35.68
CA TYR A 652 -24.33 20.64 -34.96
C TYR A 652 -24.82 21.73 -34.03
N SER A 653 -26.13 21.77 -33.81
CA SER A 653 -26.79 22.65 -32.86
C SER A 653 -27.12 21.94 -31.55
N GLN A 654 -27.24 22.72 -30.46
CA GLN A 654 -27.71 22.19 -29.19
C GLN A 654 -29.09 21.52 -29.38
N GLY A 655 -29.20 20.25 -28.96
CA GLY A 655 -30.40 19.44 -29.07
C GLY A 655 -30.36 18.38 -30.19
N GLU A 656 -29.39 18.46 -31.11
CA GLU A 656 -29.24 17.49 -32.21
C GLU A 656 -28.56 16.20 -31.76
N HIS A 657 -28.88 15.10 -32.44
CA HIS A 657 -28.25 13.80 -32.21
C HIS A 657 -27.09 13.62 -33.17
N VAL A 658 -26.01 13.05 -32.65
CA VAL A 658 -24.78 12.72 -33.38
C VAL A 658 -24.51 11.23 -33.22
N ASN A 659 -23.98 10.61 -34.27
CA ASN A 659 -23.45 9.26 -34.25
C ASN A 659 -21.94 9.28 -33.98
N GLU A 660 -21.40 8.15 -33.56
CA GLU A 660 -19.95 7.99 -33.43
C GLU A 660 -19.25 8.25 -34.77
N GLY A 661 -18.18 9.05 -34.74
CA GLY A 661 -17.45 9.46 -35.94
C GLY A 661 -18.03 10.67 -36.67
N ASP A 662 -19.22 11.17 -36.30
CA ASP A 662 -19.78 12.37 -36.93
C ASP A 662 -18.90 13.59 -36.68
N GLN A 663 -18.65 14.38 -37.71
CA GLN A 663 -17.75 15.52 -37.64
C GLN A 663 -18.40 16.69 -36.92
N LEU A 664 -17.91 17.02 -35.71
CA LEU A 664 -18.52 18.01 -34.83
C LEU A 664 -17.99 19.42 -35.06
N ILE A 665 -16.66 19.58 -35.06
CA ILE A 665 -15.98 20.88 -35.16
C ILE A 665 -14.85 20.79 -36.19
N ILE A 666 -14.68 21.85 -36.97
CA ILE A 666 -13.58 22.03 -37.90
C ILE A 666 -12.72 23.18 -37.43
N PHE A 667 -11.42 22.97 -37.37
CA PHE A 667 -10.41 23.99 -37.14
C PHE A 667 -9.89 24.52 -38.47
N LYS A 668 -9.53 25.80 -38.49
CA LYS A 668 -8.88 26.43 -39.64
C LYS A 668 -7.47 25.86 -39.77
N SER A 669 -7.16 25.29 -40.94
CA SER A 669 -5.84 24.76 -41.29
C SER A 669 -4.76 25.82 -41.35
#